data_AF-A0A949XLQ0-F1
#
_entry.id   AF-A0A949XLQ0-F1
#
_cell.length_a   1.000
_cell.length_b   1.000
_cell.length_c   1.000
_cell.angle_alpha   90.00
_cell.angle_beta   90.00
_cell.angle_gamma   90.00
#
_symmetry.space_group_name_H-M   'P 1'
#
loop_
_entity.id
_entity.type
_entity.pdbx_description
1 polymer ?
#
loop_
_entity_poly.entity_id
_entity_poly.type
_entity_poly.pdbx_seq_one_letter_code
_entity_poly.pdbx_strand_id
1 'polypeptide(L)'
;MSTTCAKCGSIASDNAKFCDECGAQLPARCPSCGHRVSRRSKFCSECGGALAAMPKSIASPRAADTERRQLTVLFCDLVGSTSLSARMDPEDFRELIQSYQTLCGRIITELDGHIAQFLGDGILAYFGYPIAHEDDARRALESSLRIVSELEREDSVQGPMRVRIGIHTGEAVVGSVGGREHEEQLALGETPNIAARLQSVAEENQILLSDVTLRLTRGHFQTELVGPRDLKGISREITVYRLVGRAAQPGQIEAEQANRTPFIGRQREVETLKTHWAEVVQGRGGAVHISGEPGLGKSRLIGVLNELARLGGASVLVCRCSPYHRASALYPFADLLARSLGFQRGDSDEYKRQKLRRSLAEAGVTDADSIQLLETLLTVSDAGSRPPDLTPQRKRQITAGSIGAWIEAQARSGPLLLIAEDLHWADPSSIELLQNFLERTQHSPILAGLTYRPEFVPAWKPGPNDIVINLKPLEQEEAISMIRRVAQHREMPPAVLDKIVARTAGVPLFLEEVTKAVLESGLLSEMRAGRDESGDLPEGLIPATVRDSLTARLDRLGEAREVLRMASVLGRDFSVSLLRLVADAPENVVAKALHKAEETGLIYRSTSQGGVHYIFKHALIQDAAYASLVRKSRQRYHDRVARKLTEHFPEIAAEQPELIATHFDAAACYAEAARCWMEAGERAAGRGAIQETMSHCDAALKALRRLTPDFAEGPGLEIAVQMQLMSARMAAYGWASNEVEESCLRVRELAMQLNDGPRLFGALYGLWSVYFLRGELRECLEIALRILDMAQQVGTPTFALAGAHAVGYTLYFAGEFAQARGHAANAMMAATPEAIWQTVKMFQLSSMTVIRAFNAASLWMMGETMQSAREMRLNFDMAVELNHLPTVAYAMSFGMYIYHFWRDVELLRATAREILRVSAREGYAMWVPMSHMYLAWCDAMEAQANSTEASEAAGRVVAARKALHQSRTELMLIQDMVVTAEALRKAGRTSEALEALECAIDHPGWRSGGVMAPEAYRLRGEIRAEAGDFVRAEADLVEAIKIAHRQSALSLELRAARSLCEILEQRGEAQRGRELLEGVLSRFPSDFDIAGVVDGRFPPELRYVPGEQSSQQSNIVVTKG
;
A
#
# COMPACT_ATOMS: atom_id res chain seq x y z
N MET A 1 25.04 17.65 -50.99
CA MET A 1 26.22 17.68 -51.90
C MET A 1 25.65 17.71 -53.31
N SER A 2 25.68 18.89 -53.93
CA SER A 2 25.04 19.12 -55.23
C SER A 2 25.62 18.22 -56.31
N THR A 3 24.75 17.53 -57.06
CA THR A 3 25.16 16.53 -58.05
C THR A 3 24.92 17.08 -59.45
N THR A 4 26.01 17.29 -60.20
CA THR A 4 25.95 17.76 -61.59
C THR A 4 25.52 16.63 -62.53
N CYS A 5 24.51 16.88 -63.35
CA CYS A 5 24.02 15.94 -64.34
C CYS A 5 25.07 15.72 -65.43
N ALA A 6 25.48 14.48 -65.65
CA ALA A 6 26.46 14.14 -66.69
C ALA A 6 25.90 14.29 -68.12
N LYS A 7 24.58 14.39 -68.30
CA LYS A 7 23.93 14.48 -69.61
C LYS A 7 23.74 15.92 -70.10
N CYS A 8 23.41 16.86 -69.22
CA CYS A 8 23.13 18.26 -69.60
C CYS A 8 23.91 19.30 -68.79
N GLY A 9 24.76 18.87 -67.84
CA GLY A 9 25.63 19.75 -67.06
C GLY A 9 24.93 20.57 -65.97
N SER A 10 23.60 20.49 -65.83
CA SER A 10 22.86 21.21 -64.80
C SER A 10 23.07 20.62 -63.41
N ILE A 11 23.04 21.48 -62.39
CA ILE A 11 23.21 21.09 -61.00
C ILE A 11 21.84 20.67 -60.45
N ALA A 12 21.70 19.41 -60.06
CA ALA A 12 20.45 18.89 -59.54
C ALA A 12 20.24 19.25 -58.07
N SER A 13 18.98 19.37 -57.68
CA SER A 13 18.53 19.58 -56.30
C SER A 13 18.98 18.44 -55.37
N ASP A 14 19.26 18.76 -54.09
CA ASP A 14 19.80 17.78 -53.14
C ASP A 14 18.83 16.59 -52.97
N ASN A 15 19.35 15.36 -53.10
CA ASN A 15 18.63 14.07 -53.11
C ASN A 15 17.75 13.74 -54.34
N ALA A 16 17.74 14.56 -55.41
CA ALA A 16 16.99 14.26 -56.63
C ALA A 16 17.38 12.91 -57.28
N LYS A 17 16.36 12.16 -57.73
CA LYS A 17 16.52 10.84 -58.39
C LYS A 17 16.79 10.97 -59.89
N PHE A 18 16.29 12.03 -60.50
CA PHE A 18 16.42 12.37 -61.91
C PHE A 18 16.77 13.85 -62.02
N CYS A 19 17.43 14.23 -63.11
CA CYS A 19 17.73 15.62 -63.41
C CYS A 19 16.43 16.36 -63.74
N ASP A 20 16.17 17.45 -63.01
CA ASP A 20 14.95 18.26 -63.15
C ASP A 20 14.79 18.84 -64.58
N GLU A 21 15.91 19.08 -65.28
CA GLU A 21 15.91 19.65 -66.63
C GLU A 21 15.78 18.64 -67.78
N CYS A 22 16.37 17.44 -67.68
CA CYS A 22 16.45 16.50 -68.82
C CYS A 22 15.96 15.09 -68.52
N GLY A 23 15.47 14.84 -67.31
CA GLY A 23 14.95 13.53 -66.88
C GLY A 23 16.00 12.42 -66.76
N ALA A 24 17.29 12.71 -66.95
CA ALA A 24 18.35 11.72 -66.84
C ALA A 24 18.52 11.24 -65.40
N GLN A 25 18.64 9.93 -65.19
CA GLN A 25 18.78 9.35 -63.86
C GLN A 25 20.14 9.70 -63.25
N LEU A 26 20.14 10.27 -62.03
CA LEU A 26 21.35 10.69 -61.34
C LEU A 26 21.90 9.54 -60.46
N PRO A 27 23.21 9.25 -60.49
CA PRO A 27 23.81 8.19 -59.70
C PRO A 27 23.70 8.51 -58.19
N ALA A 28 23.42 7.51 -57.36
CA ALA A 28 23.47 7.67 -55.92
C ALA A 28 24.92 7.68 -55.43
N ARG A 29 25.16 8.18 -54.22
CA ARG A 29 26.46 8.06 -53.54
C ARG A 29 26.29 7.23 -52.28
N CYS A 30 27.29 6.39 -51.99
CA CYS A 30 27.31 5.62 -50.76
C CYS A 30 27.38 6.56 -49.55
N PRO A 31 26.47 6.48 -48.57
CA PRO A 31 26.52 7.35 -47.39
C PRO A 31 27.75 7.10 -46.54
N SER A 32 28.32 5.89 -46.55
CA SER A 32 29.50 5.54 -45.76
C SER A 32 30.84 5.97 -46.37
N CYS A 33 30.96 6.13 -47.70
CA CYS A 33 32.26 6.41 -48.35
C CYS A 33 32.20 7.38 -49.54
N GLY A 34 31.03 7.87 -49.93
CA GLY A 34 30.85 8.85 -51.01
C GLY A 34 31.00 8.31 -52.45
N HIS A 35 31.34 7.03 -52.63
CA HIS A 35 31.50 6.39 -53.94
C HIS A 35 30.20 6.40 -54.76
N ARG A 36 30.28 6.61 -56.08
CA ARG A 36 29.11 6.62 -56.96
C ARG A 36 28.59 5.20 -57.14
N VAL A 37 27.34 4.97 -56.76
CA VAL A 37 26.69 3.67 -56.76
C VAL A 37 25.41 3.72 -57.58
N SER A 38 25.10 2.62 -58.26
CA SER A 38 23.78 2.47 -58.88
C SER A 38 22.72 2.45 -57.79
N ARG A 39 21.59 3.14 -58.00
CA ARG A 39 20.45 3.14 -57.06
C ARG A 39 19.81 1.75 -56.89
N ARG A 40 20.20 0.75 -57.70
CA ARG A 40 19.77 -0.65 -57.57
C ARG A 40 20.73 -1.52 -56.74
N SER A 41 21.90 -1.01 -56.38
CA SER A 41 22.88 -1.76 -55.59
C SER A 41 22.47 -1.84 -54.12
N LYS A 42 22.43 -3.05 -53.56
CA LYS A 42 22.11 -3.29 -52.13
C LYS A 42 23.28 -2.99 -51.20
N PHE A 43 24.50 -3.14 -51.71
CA PHE A 43 25.76 -2.85 -51.00
C PHE A 43 26.67 -2.01 -51.89
N CYS A 44 27.54 -1.20 -51.28
CA CYS A 44 28.56 -0.45 -51.99
C CYS A 44 29.61 -1.39 -52.53
N SER A 45 29.89 -1.31 -53.84
CA SER A 45 30.92 -2.11 -54.50
C SER A 45 32.34 -1.79 -54.03
N GLU A 46 32.55 -0.64 -53.39
CA GLU A 46 33.87 -0.22 -52.93
C GLU A 46 34.13 -0.56 -51.46
N CYS A 47 33.19 -0.26 -50.55
CA CYS A 47 33.39 -0.44 -49.11
C CYS A 47 32.52 -1.53 -48.46
N GLY A 48 31.64 -2.19 -49.22
CA GLY A 48 30.73 -3.22 -48.70
C GLY A 48 29.57 -2.70 -47.84
N GLY A 49 29.48 -1.38 -47.59
CA GLY A 49 28.41 -0.79 -46.77
C GLY A 49 27.01 -0.93 -47.39
N ALA A 50 26.01 -1.28 -46.57
CA ALA A 50 24.62 -1.42 -47.03
C ALA A 50 24.02 -0.06 -47.46
N LEU A 51 23.42 -0.01 -48.65
CA LEU A 51 22.99 1.23 -49.31
C LEU A 51 21.48 1.51 -49.21
N ALA A 52 20.72 0.59 -48.64
CA ALA A 52 19.29 0.73 -48.39
C ALA A 52 18.94 0.29 -46.97
N ALA A 53 18.30 1.17 -46.20
CA ALA A 53 17.54 0.77 -45.02
C ALA A 53 16.41 -0.14 -45.49
N MET A 54 16.37 -1.39 -45.03
CA MET A 54 15.21 -2.25 -45.25
C MET A 54 14.04 -1.70 -44.42
N PRO A 55 12.95 -1.20 -45.02
CA PRO A 55 11.71 -1.18 -44.29
C PRO A 55 11.32 -2.64 -44.06
N LYS A 56 11.11 -3.03 -42.80
CA LYS A 56 10.26 -4.18 -42.47
C LYS A 56 8.86 -3.81 -42.95
N SER A 57 8.61 -3.96 -44.26
CA SER A 57 7.26 -3.91 -44.79
C SER A 57 6.56 -5.17 -44.33
N ILE A 58 5.64 -4.96 -43.40
CA ILE A 58 4.39 -5.68 -43.29
C ILE A 58 3.99 -6.15 -44.69
N ALA A 59 4.03 -7.46 -44.91
CA ALA A 59 3.22 -8.04 -45.96
C ALA A 59 1.77 -7.84 -45.53
N SER A 60 1.13 -6.75 -45.97
CA SER A 60 -0.31 -6.79 -46.16
C SER A 60 -0.54 -7.67 -47.39
N PRO A 61 -1.35 -8.73 -47.31
CA PRO A 61 -1.86 -9.33 -48.53
C PRO A 61 -2.80 -8.28 -49.14
N ARG A 62 -2.35 -7.62 -50.21
CA ARG A 62 -3.27 -7.14 -51.23
C ARG A 62 -3.36 -8.28 -52.24
N ALA A 63 -4.15 -9.27 -51.85
CA ALA A 63 -4.70 -10.26 -52.75
C ALA A 63 -6.21 -10.07 -52.71
N ALA A 64 -6.83 -10.06 -53.88
CA ALA A 64 -8.24 -10.37 -54.03
C ALA A 64 -8.45 -11.83 -53.59
N ASP A 65 -8.33 -12.09 -52.29
CA ASP A 65 -8.41 -13.41 -51.71
C ASP A 65 -9.86 -13.69 -51.37
N THR A 66 -10.35 -14.75 -52.00
CA THR A 66 -11.67 -15.29 -51.75
C THR A 66 -11.68 -15.89 -50.33
N GLU A 67 -12.43 -15.30 -49.40
CA GLU A 67 -12.36 -15.66 -47.98
C GLU A 67 -13.66 -16.32 -47.50
N ARG A 68 -13.58 -17.54 -46.93
CA ARG A 68 -14.74 -18.23 -46.32
C ARG A 68 -14.96 -17.69 -44.91
N ARG A 69 -16.10 -17.07 -44.66
CA ARG A 69 -16.45 -16.45 -43.37
C ARG A 69 -17.92 -16.66 -43.05
N GLN A 70 -18.26 -16.63 -41.77
CA GLN A 70 -19.64 -16.53 -41.33
C GLN A 70 -20.10 -15.08 -41.42
N LEU A 71 -21.21 -14.82 -42.13
CA LEU A 71 -21.76 -13.48 -42.34
C LEU A 71 -23.24 -13.47 -41.99
N THR A 72 -23.72 -12.33 -41.49
CA THR A 72 -25.15 -12.04 -41.51
C THR A 72 -25.47 -11.21 -42.73
N VAL A 73 -26.26 -11.78 -43.64
CA VAL A 73 -26.68 -11.14 -44.87
C VAL A 73 -28.06 -10.52 -44.68
N LEU A 74 -28.17 -9.24 -44.98
CA LEU A 74 -29.42 -8.48 -45.02
C LEU A 74 -29.75 -8.18 -46.49
N PHE A 75 -30.95 -8.57 -46.91
CA PHE A 75 -31.50 -8.22 -48.21
C PHE A 75 -32.76 -7.37 -48.00
N CYS A 76 -32.76 -6.14 -48.52
CA CYS A 76 -33.86 -5.18 -48.40
C CYS A 76 -34.33 -4.76 -49.79
N ASP A 77 -35.64 -4.65 -50.00
CA ASP A 77 -36.22 -4.36 -51.32
C ASP A 77 -37.46 -3.48 -51.20
N LEU A 78 -37.65 -2.55 -52.14
CA LEU A 78 -38.78 -1.61 -52.13
C LEU A 78 -40.03 -2.26 -52.74
N VAL A 79 -41.14 -2.26 -51.99
CA VAL A 79 -42.40 -2.85 -52.44
C VAL A 79 -43.01 -2.05 -53.59
N GLY A 80 -43.36 -2.74 -54.67
CA GLY A 80 -44.12 -2.15 -55.77
C GLY A 80 -43.31 -1.25 -56.71
N SER A 81 -41.97 -1.25 -56.60
CA SER A 81 -41.02 -0.53 -57.45
C SER A 81 -41.30 -0.67 -58.95
N THR A 82 -41.62 -1.88 -59.45
CA THR A 82 -41.94 -2.14 -60.87
C THR A 82 -43.24 -1.48 -61.32
N SER A 83 -44.20 -1.35 -60.40
CA SER A 83 -45.46 -0.64 -60.66
C SER A 83 -45.27 0.87 -60.59
N LEU A 84 -44.37 1.34 -59.71
CA LEU A 84 -43.99 2.75 -59.59
C LEU A 84 -43.19 3.21 -60.82
N SER A 85 -42.22 2.42 -61.29
CA SER A 85 -41.42 2.72 -62.49
C SER A 85 -42.25 2.81 -63.78
N ALA A 86 -43.43 2.16 -63.81
CA ALA A 86 -44.35 2.21 -64.95
C ALA A 86 -45.33 3.40 -64.90
N ARG A 87 -45.47 4.06 -63.75
CA ARG A 87 -46.44 5.15 -63.51
C ARG A 87 -45.79 6.51 -63.25
N MET A 88 -44.52 6.53 -62.85
CA MET A 88 -43.74 7.72 -62.55
C MET A 88 -42.88 8.16 -63.74
N ASP A 89 -42.57 9.45 -63.81
CA ASP A 89 -41.53 9.92 -64.72
C ASP A 89 -40.18 9.28 -64.35
N PRO A 90 -39.33 8.89 -65.32
CA PRO A 90 -38.02 8.30 -65.04
C PRO A 90 -37.11 9.15 -64.15
N GLU A 91 -37.22 10.48 -64.18
CA GLU A 91 -36.45 11.38 -63.32
C GLU A 91 -36.94 11.31 -61.87
N ASP A 92 -38.26 11.40 -61.66
CA ASP A 92 -38.90 11.26 -60.33
C ASP A 92 -38.64 9.88 -59.71
N PHE A 93 -38.68 8.81 -60.53
CA PHE A 93 -38.40 7.44 -60.06
C PHE A 93 -36.94 7.27 -59.66
N ARG A 94 -36.01 7.89 -60.39
CA ARG A 94 -34.59 7.88 -60.04
C ARG A 94 -34.34 8.62 -58.72
N GLU A 95 -34.97 9.77 -58.51
CA GLU A 95 -34.86 10.53 -57.26
C GLU A 95 -35.42 9.74 -56.06
N LEU A 96 -36.57 9.08 -56.23
CA LEU A 96 -37.16 8.21 -55.20
C LEU A 96 -36.23 7.06 -54.81
N ILE A 97 -35.68 6.34 -55.80
CA ILE A 97 -34.73 5.24 -55.55
C ILE A 97 -33.46 5.76 -54.89
N GLN A 98 -32.96 6.93 -55.29
CA GLN A 98 -31.77 7.53 -54.69
C GLN A 98 -32.00 7.94 -53.23
N SER A 99 -33.18 8.47 -52.88
CA SER A 99 -33.55 8.80 -51.49
C SER A 99 -33.60 7.53 -50.62
N TYR A 100 -34.31 6.50 -51.10
CA TYR A 100 -34.40 5.20 -50.44
C TYR A 100 -33.01 4.56 -50.20
N GLN A 101 -32.16 4.53 -51.24
CA GLN A 101 -30.80 3.98 -51.15
C GLN A 101 -29.92 4.78 -50.18
N THR A 102 -30.05 6.11 -50.16
CA THR A 102 -29.29 6.99 -49.27
C THR A 102 -29.69 6.77 -47.81
N LEU A 103 -30.99 6.67 -47.53
CA LEU A 103 -31.50 6.42 -46.18
C LEU A 103 -31.03 5.05 -45.65
N CYS A 104 -31.30 3.99 -46.41
CA CYS A 104 -30.94 2.64 -46.01
C CYS A 104 -29.42 2.48 -45.91
N GLY A 105 -28.68 3.04 -46.86
CA GLY A 105 -27.23 2.98 -46.86
C GLY A 105 -26.60 3.68 -45.65
N ARG A 106 -27.15 4.83 -45.25
CA ARG A 106 -26.75 5.51 -44.01
C ARG A 106 -27.00 4.64 -42.77
N ILE A 107 -28.21 4.08 -42.63
CA ILE A 107 -28.58 3.25 -41.46
C ILE A 107 -27.72 1.99 -41.37
N ILE A 108 -27.46 1.32 -42.50
CA ILE A 108 -26.63 0.11 -42.56
C ILE A 108 -25.18 0.46 -42.17
N THR A 109 -24.62 1.54 -42.71
CA THR A 109 -23.25 1.96 -42.43
C THR A 109 -23.07 2.45 -40.98
N GLU A 110 -24.04 3.16 -40.40
CA GLU A 110 -24.02 3.62 -39.00
C GLU A 110 -23.97 2.46 -38.00
N LEU A 111 -24.41 1.26 -38.39
CA LEU A 111 -24.38 0.05 -37.56
C LEU A 111 -23.25 -0.92 -37.98
N ASP A 112 -22.24 -0.38 -38.68
CA ASP A 112 -21.07 -1.09 -39.22
C ASP A 112 -21.41 -2.22 -40.22
N GLY A 113 -22.54 -2.12 -40.91
CA GLY A 113 -22.87 -2.97 -42.05
C GLY A 113 -22.18 -2.51 -43.33
N HIS A 114 -21.68 -3.45 -44.12
CA HIS A 114 -21.07 -3.18 -45.42
C HIS A 114 -22.08 -3.40 -46.55
N ILE A 115 -22.35 -2.36 -47.34
CA ILE A 115 -23.21 -2.46 -48.52
C ILE A 115 -22.41 -3.14 -49.63
N ALA A 116 -22.83 -4.35 -49.99
CA ALA A 116 -22.18 -5.15 -51.01
C ALA A 116 -22.60 -4.74 -52.42
N GLN A 117 -23.89 -4.46 -52.61
CA GLN A 117 -24.44 -4.11 -53.92
C GLN A 117 -25.78 -3.37 -53.78
N PHE A 118 -25.99 -2.39 -54.67
CA PHE A 118 -27.29 -1.81 -54.98
C PHE A 118 -27.86 -2.49 -56.23
N LEU A 119 -29.01 -3.14 -56.10
CA LEU A 119 -29.70 -3.90 -57.14
C LEU A 119 -30.96 -3.16 -57.59
N GLY A 120 -30.79 -1.93 -58.10
CA GLY A 120 -31.93 -1.06 -58.41
C GLY A 120 -32.70 -0.67 -57.15
N ASP A 121 -33.86 -1.28 -56.94
CA ASP A 121 -34.72 -1.15 -55.75
C ASP A 121 -34.31 -2.07 -54.58
N GLY A 122 -33.38 -3.00 -54.82
CA GLY A 122 -32.81 -3.89 -53.81
C GLY A 122 -31.49 -3.38 -53.21
N ILE A 123 -31.24 -3.73 -51.95
CA ILE A 123 -29.99 -3.46 -51.22
C ILE A 123 -29.52 -4.77 -50.59
N LEU A 124 -28.28 -5.15 -50.92
CA LEU A 124 -27.60 -6.29 -50.33
C LEU A 124 -26.48 -5.79 -49.40
N ALA A 125 -26.56 -6.17 -48.12
CA ALA A 125 -25.57 -5.79 -47.12
C ALA A 125 -25.07 -6.98 -46.29
N TYR A 126 -23.81 -6.89 -45.87
CA TYR A 126 -23.14 -7.88 -45.04
C TYR A 126 -22.74 -7.26 -43.70
N PHE A 127 -23.10 -7.94 -42.62
CA PHE A 127 -22.57 -7.71 -41.29
C PHE A 127 -21.59 -8.84 -40.98
N GLY A 128 -20.41 -8.48 -40.48
CA GLY A 128 -19.26 -9.38 -40.35
C GLY A 128 -18.17 -9.22 -41.42
N TYR A 129 -18.28 -8.19 -42.24
CA TYR A 129 -17.35 -7.87 -43.33
C TYR A 129 -17.21 -6.35 -43.50
N PRO A 130 -16.00 -5.79 -43.72
CA PRO A 130 -14.69 -6.45 -43.74
C PRO A 130 -14.18 -6.85 -42.33
N ILE A 131 -14.76 -6.26 -41.28
CA ILE A 131 -14.47 -6.51 -39.88
C ILE A 131 -15.63 -7.32 -39.28
N ALA A 132 -15.31 -8.39 -38.55
CA ALA A 132 -16.30 -9.21 -37.86
C ALA A 132 -16.53 -8.71 -36.43
N HIS A 133 -17.79 -8.64 -36.02
CA HIS A 133 -18.23 -8.30 -34.67
C HIS A 133 -19.08 -9.42 -34.09
N GLU A 134 -19.00 -9.59 -32.78
CA GLU A 134 -19.77 -10.64 -32.09
C GLU A 134 -21.30 -10.44 -32.21
N ASP A 135 -21.72 -9.18 -32.36
CA ASP A 135 -23.10 -8.75 -32.44
C ASP A 135 -23.57 -8.43 -33.88
N ASP A 136 -22.89 -8.91 -34.92
CA ASP A 136 -23.25 -8.67 -36.33
C ASP A 136 -24.70 -9.04 -36.66
N ALA A 137 -25.19 -10.17 -36.14
CA ALA A 137 -26.58 -10.59 -36.32
C ALA A 137 -27.57 -9.63 -35.64
N ARG A 138 -27.18 -9.06 -34.48
CA ARG A 138 -27.98 -8.08 -33.75
C ARG A 138 -27.99 -6.74 -34.48
N ARG A 139 -26.85 -6.29 -34.99
CA ARG A 139 -26.71 -5.07 -35.78
C ARG A 139 -27.57 -5.11 -37.05
N ALA A 140 -27.57 -6.25 -37.76
CA ALA A 140 -28.43 -6.45 -38.93
C ALA A 140 -29.94 -6.34 -38.60
N LEU A 141 -30.39 -6.94 -37.49
CA LEU A 141 -31.79 -6.83 -37.06
C LEU A 141 -32.15 -5.40 -36.62
N GLU A 142 -31.22 -4.71 -35.96
CA GLU A 142 -31.38 -3.32 -35.54
C GLU A 142 -31.45 -2.36 -36.74
N SER A 143 -30.59 -2.54 -37.74
CA SER A 143 -30.65 -1.82 -39.02
C SER A 143 -32.00 -2.03 -39.68
N SER A 144 -32.51 -3.26 -39.67
CA SER A 144 -33.78 -3.60 -40.32
C SER A 144 -34.98 -2.94 -39.66
N LEU A 145 -35.07 -2.95 -38.33
CA LEU A 145 -36.12 -2.24 -37.59
C LEU A 145 -36.04 -0.74 -37.83
N ARG A 146 -34.83 -0.18 -37.85
CA ARG A 146 -34.63 1.24 -38.07
C ARG A 146 -35.01 1.67 -39.49
N ILE A 147 -34.64 0.89 -40.51
CA ILE A 147 -35.03 1.10 -41.92
C ILE A 147 -36.56 1.18 -42.04
N VAL A 148 -37.28 0.17 -41.52
CA VAL A 148 -38.75 0.16 -41.56
C VAL A 148 -39.32 1.39 -40.85
N SER A 149 -38.82 1.70 -39.66
CA SER A 149 -39.35 2.80 -38.86
C SER A 149 -39.01 4.21 -39.39
N GLU A 150 -37.91 4.38 -40.12
CA GLU A 150 -37.53 5.67 -40.72
C GLU A 150 -38.27 5.86 -42.04
N LEU A 151 -38.42 4.82 -42.87
CA LEU A 151 -39.23 4.87 -44.10
C LEU A 151 -40.73 5.07 -43.83
N GLU A 152 -41.25 4.54 -42.72
CA GLU A 152 -42.63 4.81 -42.28
C GLU A 152 -42.85 6.26 -41.82
N ARG A 153 -41.79 6.97 -41.40
CA ARG A 153 -41.85 8.37 -40.94
C ARG A 153 -41.54 9.38 -42.04
N GLU A 154 -40.97 8.92 -43.15
CA GLU A 154 -40.62 9.77 -44.28
C GLU A 154 -41.88 10.01 -45.13
N ASP A 155 -42.52 11.16 -44.92
CA ASP A 155 -43.60 11.65 -45.79
C ASP A 155 -42.99 12.03 -47.14
N SER A 156 -42.85 11.05 -48.04
CA SER A 156 -42.50 11.33 -49.42
C SER A 156 -43.68 12.04 -50.10
N VAL A 157 -43.38 12.96 -51.03
CA VAL A 157 -44.37 13.73 -51.81
C VAL A 157 -45.30 12.80 -52.63
N GLN A 158 -44.98 11.51 -52.71
CA GLN A 158 -45.66 10.52 -53.57
C GLN A 158 -46.18 9.27 -52.81
N GLY A 159 -46.15 9.27 -51.47
CA GLY A 159 -46.74 8.22 -50.61
C GLY A 159 -45.73 7.45 -49.74
N PRO A 160 -46.20 6.59 -48.80
CA PRO A 160 -45.32 5.89 -47.86
C PRO A 160 -44.51 4.81 -48.55
N MET A 161 -43.18 4.86 -48.41
CA MET A 161 -42.27 3.84 -48.90
C MET A 161 -42.33 2.61 -47.99
N ARG A 162 -42.57 1.43 -48.58
CA ARG A 162 -42.64 0.16 -47.84
C ARG A 162 -41.56 -0.79 -48.34
N VAL A 163 -40.99 -1.58 -47.43
CA VAL A 163 -39.90 -2.50 -47.75
C VAL A 163 -40.20 -3.92 -47.34
N ARG A 164 -39.48 -4.88 -47.92
CA ARG A 164 -39.41 -6.27 -47.49
C ARG A 164 -37.99 -6.58 -47.12
N ILE A 165 -37.76 -7.21 -45.96
CA ILE A 165 -36.41 -7.50 -45.48
C ILE A 165 -36.27 -8.98 -45.12
N GLY A 166 -35.22 -9.61 -45.63
CA GLY A 166 -34.84 -10.99 -45.33
C GLY A 166 -33.43 -11.06 -44.77
N ILE A 167 -33.26 -11.80 -43.67
CA ILE A 167 -31.99 -11.87 -42.93
C ILE A 167 -31.61 -13.32 -42.64
N HIS A 168 -30.40 -13.69 -43.01
CA HIS A 168 -29.86 -15.01 -42.72
C HIS A 168 -28.39 -14.94 -42.34
N THR A 169 -28.00 -15.78 -41.37
CA THR A 169 -26.62 -15.90 -40.92
C THR A 169 -26.10 -17.28 -41.28
N GLY A 170 -24.97 -17.32 -41.98
CA GLY A 170 -24.38 -18.57 -42.45
C GLY A 170 -22.99 -18.35 -43.05
N GLU A 171 -22.33 -19.44 -43.41
CA GLU A 171 -21.03 -19.35 -44.09
C GLU A 171 -21.21 -18.90 -45.55
N ALA A 172 -20.35 -17.98 -45.98
CA ALA A 172 -20.26 -17.55 -47.36
C ALA A 172 -18.79 -17.28 -47.72
N VAL A 173 -18.50 -17.32 -49.01
CA VAL A 173 -17.18 -17.06 -49.56
C VAL A 173 -17.20 -15.68 -50.20
N VAL A 174 -16.52 -14.69 -49.61
CA VAL A 174 -16.50 -13.30 -50.14
C VAL A 174 -15.32 -13.14 -51.08
N GLY A 175 -15.54 -12.61 -52.28
CA GLY A 175 -14.47 -12.30 -53.20
C GLY A 175 -14.85 -11.17 -54.17
N SER A 176 -13.84 -10.53 -54.75
CA SER A 176 -14.02 -9.52 -55.80
C SER A 176 -14.52 -10.17 -57.08
N VAL A 177 -15.70 -9.78 -57.56
CA VAL A 177 -16.24 -10.23 -58.85
C VAL A 177 -16.62 -8.99 -59.65
N GLY A 178 -15.80 -8.64 -60.65
CA GLY A 178 -16.03 -7.45 -61.50
C GLY A 178 -14.78 -7.02 -62.28
N GLY A 179 -14.97 -6.36 -63.43
CA GLY A 179 -13.89 -5.75 -64.21
C GLY A 179 -13.39 -4.44 -63.61
N ARG A 180 -12.17 -4.03 -64.00
CA ARG A 180 -11.29 -2.97 -63.43
C ARG A 180 -11.88 -1.57 -63.11
N GLU A 181 -13.17 -1.33 -63.30
CA GLU A 181 -13.80 -0.02 -63.01
C GLU A 181 -14.92 -0.08 -61.95
N HIS A 182 -15.41 -1.26 -61.54
CA HIS A 182 -16.32 -1.44 -60.39
C HIS A 182 -15.96 -2.75 -59.64
N GLU A 183 -15.22 -2.65 -58.53
CA GLU A 183 -14.95 -3.79 -57.64
C GLU A 183 -16.14 -4.00 -56.68
N GLU A 184 -17.08 -4.88 -57.04
CA GLU A 184 -18.11 -5.35 -56.10
C GLU A 184 -17.61 -6.62 -55.37
N GLN A 185 -17.75 -6.61 -54.04
CA GLN A 185 -17.38 -7.72 -53.17
C GLN A 185 -18.63 -8.59 -52.95
N LEU A 186 -18.72 -9.71 -53.67
CA LEU A 186 -19.90 -10.59 -53.61
C LEU A 186 -19.62 -11.81 -52.73
N ALA A 187 -20.58 -12.11 -51.86
CA ALA A 187 -20.61 -13.36 -51.12
C ALA A 187 -21.19 -14.46 -52.01
N LEU A 188 -20.46 -15.55 -52.20
CA LEU A 188 -20.88 -16.76 -52.91
C LEU A 188 -21.21 -17.85 -51.88
N GLY A 189 -22.41 -18.43 -51.95
CA GLY A 189 -22.86 -19.49 -51.05
C GLY A 189 -24.38 -19.58 -50.94
N GLU A 190 -24.87 -20.50 -50.12
CA GLU A 190 -26.31 -20.62 -49.82
C GLU A 190 -26.82 -19.39 -49.05
N THR A 191 -25.94 -18.71 -48.29
CA THR A 191 -26.31 -17.67 -47.31
C THR A 191 -27.01 -16.44 -47.93
N PRO A 192 -26.47 -15.78 -48.98
CA PRO A 192 -27.16 -14.66 -49.63
C PRO A 192 -28.45 -15.09 -50.35
N ASN A 193 -28.47 -16.33 -50.89
CA ASN A 193 -29.66 -16.87 -51.53
C ASN A 193 -30.80 -17.08 -50.54
N ILE A 194 -30.52 -17.59 -49.32
CA ILE A 194 -31.53 -17.72 -48.27
C ILE A 194 -32.06 -16.35 -47.83
N ALA A 195 -31.19 -15.36 -47.60
CA ALA A 195 -31.61 -14.01 -47.23
C ALA A 195 -32.52 -13.36 -48.30
N ALA A 196 -32.17 -13.47 -49.57
CA ALA A 196 -32.99 -13.00 -50.68
C ALA A 196 -34.34 -13.75 -50.77
N ARG A 197 -34.37 -15.05 -50.51
CA ARG A 197 -35.62 -15.83 -50.52
C ARG A 197 -36.53 -15.48 -49.35
N LEU A 198 -35.97 -15.27 -48.16
CA LEU A 198 -36.71 -14.77 -47.00
C LEU A 198 -37.32 -13.39 -47.30
N GLN A 199 -36.58 -12.49 -47.95
CA GLN A 199 -37.11 -11.21 -48.39
C GLN A 199 -38.27 -11.37 -49.39
N SER A 200 -38.13 -12.25 -50.38
CA SER A 200 -39.13 -12.43 -51.44
C SER A 200 -40.49 -12.93 -50.94
N VAL A 201 -40.52 -13.65 -49.82
CA VAL A 201 -41.75 -14.16 -49.18
C VAL A 201 -42.25 -13.28 -48.04
N ALA A 202 -41.54 -12.19 -47.73
CA ALA A 202 -41.96 -11.22 -46.74
C ALA A 202 -43.10 -10.35 -47.27
N GLU A 203 -44.09 -10.06 -46.41
CA GLU A 203 -45.14 -9.08 -46.65
C GLU A 203 -44.59 -7.64 -46.50
N GLU A 204 -45.42 -6.63 -46.82
CA GLU A 204 -45.01 -5.22 -46.73
C GLU A 204 -44.62 -4.83 -45.30
N ASN A 205 -43.47 -4.17 -45.14
CA ASN A 205 -42.81 -3.84 -43.86
C ASN A 205 -42.51 -5.05 -42.96
N GLN A 206 -42.52 -6.25 -43.54
CA GLN A 206 -42.19 -7.47 -42.80
C GLN A 206 -40.69 -7.76 -42.89
N ILE A 207 -40.10 -8.06 -41.72
CA ILE A 207 -38.72 -8.50 -41.59
C ILE A 207 -38.73 -9.98 -41.20
N LEU A 208 -38.20 -10.83 -42.08
CA LEU A 208 -38.12 -12.28 -41.87
C LEU A 208 -36.68 -12.72 -41.62
N LEU A 209 -36.50 -13.60 -40.62
CA LEU A 209 -35.20 -14.17 -40.27
C LEU A 209 -35.27 -15.70 -40.10
N SER A 210 -34.15 -16.35 -40.38
CA SER A 210 -33.97 -17.79 -40.15
C SER A 210 -33.81 -18.15 -38.66
N ASP A 211 -34.01 -19.43 -38.33
CA ASP A 211 -33.69 -20.00 -37.01
C ASP A 211 -32.24 -19.79 -36.58
N VAL A 212 -31.30 -19.81 -37.53
CA VAL A 212 -29.87 -19.56 -37.28
C VAL A 212 -29.64 -18.15 -36.76
N THR A 213 -30.19 -17.15 -37.46
CA THR A 213 -30.10 -15.75 -37.06
C THR A 213 -30.81 -15.51 -35.72
N LEU A 214 -31.96 -16.14 -35.48
CA LEU A 214 -32.66 -16.03 -34.20
C LEU A 214 -31.84 -16.58 -33.03
N ARG A 215 -31.16 -17.72 -33.21
CA ARG A 215 -30.31 -18.30 -32.14
C ARG A 215 -29.21 -17.34 -31.70
N LEU A 216 -28.66 -16.57 -32.63
CA LEU A 216 -27.58 -15.61 -32.37
C LEU A 216 -28.07 -14.31 -31.70
N THR A 217 -29.38 -14.06 -31.68
CA THR A 217 -29.96 -12.80 -31.19
C THR A 217 -31.04 -12.99 -30.12
N ARG A 218 -31.11 -14.21 -29.53
CA ARG A 218 -32.08 -14.55 -28.47
C ARG A 218 -32.02 -13.56 -27.31
N GLY A 219 -33.18 -13.10 -26.87
CA GLY A 219 -33.32 -12.19 -25.73
C GLY A 219 -33.18 -10.69 -26.06
N HIS A 220 -32.76 -10.33 -27.28
CA HIS A 220 -32.63 -8.93 -27.69
C HIS A 220 -33.84 -8.40 -28.49
N PHE A 221 -34.59 -9.29 -29.14
CA PHE A 221 -35.71 -8.92 -30.01
C PHE A 221 -36.94 -9.78 -29.77
N GLN A 222 -38.12 -9.17 -29.92
CA GLN A 222 -39.40 -9.87 -29.95
C GLN A 222 -39.61 -10.45 -31.35
N THR A 223 -39.85 -11.77 -31.42
CA THR A 223 -40.04 -12.50 -32.68
C THR A 223 -41.26 -13.42 -32.60
N GLU A 224 -41.94 -13.61 -33.72
CA GLU A 224 -43.07 -14.52 -33.87
C GLU A 224 -42.68 -15.68 -34.80
N LEU A 225 -43.05 -16.91 -34.43
CA LEU A 225 -42.83 -18.06 -35.29
C LEU A 225 -43.80 -18.03 -36.46
N VAL A 226 -43.27 -17.95 -37.68
CA VAL A 226 -44.04 -18.08 -38.93
C VAL A 226 -44.16 -19.55 -39.34
N GLY A 227 -43.21 -20.39 -38.92
CA GLY A 227 -43.18 -21.84 -39.16
C GLY A 227 -42.16 -22.26 -40.23
N PRO A 228 -42.04 -23.57 -40.51
CA PRO A 228 -41.21 -24.07 -41.59
C PRO A 228 -41.73 -23.58 -42.96
N ARG A 229 -40.81 -23.17 -43.84
CA ARG A 229 -41.13 -22.74 -45.21
C ARG A 229 -40.21 -23.42 -46.21
N ASP A 230 -40.82 -23.91 -47.29
CA ASP A 230 -40.12 -24.33 -48.49
C ASP A 230 -39.71 -23.11 -49.31
N LEU A 231 -38.41 -22.79 -49.29
CA LEU A 231 -37.84 -21.72 -50.09
C LEU A 231 -37.36 -22.28 -51.43
N LYS A 232 -37.83 -21.71 -52.54
CA LYS A 232 -37.51 -22.18 -53.91
C LYS A 232 -35.99 -22.28 -54.12
N GLY A 233 -35.51 -23.49 -54.40
CA GLY A 233 -34.11 -23.80 -54.69
C GLY A 233 -33.26 -24.20 -53.48
N ILE A 234 -33.86 -24.31 -52.29
CA ILE A 234 -33.20 -24.79 -51.06
C ILE A 234 -33.79 -26.16 -50.72
N SER A 235 -32.94 -27.16 -50.53
CA SER A 235 -33.34 -28.58 -50.39
C SER A 235 -33.88 -28.97 -49.01
N ARG A 236 -33.87 -28.04 -48.04
CA ARG A 236 -34.30 -28.24 -46.65
C ARG A 236 -35.31 -27.19 -46.22
N GLU A 237 -36.26 -27.57 -45.36
CA GLU A 237 -37.16 -26.62 -44.72
C GLU A 237 -36.38 -25.67 -43.80
N ILE A 238 -36.60 -24.37 -43.95
CA ILE A 238 -36.04 -23.36 -43.05
C ILE A 238 -37.17 -22.87 -42.15
N THR A 239 -36.98 -22.92 -40.84
CA THR A 239 -37.93 -22.34 -39.90
C THR A 239 -37.78 -20.83 -39.91
N VAL A 240 -38.87 -20.14 -40.26
CA VAL A 240 -38.89 -18.68 -40.43
C VAL A 240 -39.54 -18.01 -39.23
N TYR A 241 -38.97 -16.89 -38.82
CA TYR A 241 -39.49 -16.03 -37.78
C TYR A 241 -39.72 -14.63 -38.33
N ARG A 242 -40.75 -13.95 -37.82
CA ARG A 242 -41.01 -12.55 -38.07
C ARG A 242 -40.42 -11.73 -36.93
N LEU A 243 -39.66 -10.69 -37.25
CA LEU A 243 -39.19 -9.71 -36.27
C LEU A 243 -40.31 -8.70 -36.00
N VAL A 244 -40.68 -8.52 -34.73
CA VAL A 244 -41.80 -7.65 -34.30
C VAL A 244 -41.31 -6.37 -33.66
N GLY A 245 -40.18 -6.40 -32.94
CA GLY A 245 -39.63 -5.23 -32.28
C GLY A 245 -38.46 -5.55 -31.35
N ARG A 246 -37.97 -4.54 -30.62
CA ARG A 246 -36.95 -4.73 -29.58
C ARG A 246 -37.59 -5.37 -28.34
N ALA A 247 -36.91 -6.32 -27.71
CA ALA A 247 -37.31 -6.77 -26.38
C ALA A 247 -37.02 -5.65 -25.36
N ALA A 248 -37.90 -5.44 -24.38
CA ALA A 248 -37.62 -4.54 -23.26
C ALA A 248 -36.34 -5.02 -22.56
N GLN A 249 -35.29 -4.18 -22.51
CA GLN A 249 -34.03 -4.57 -21.88
C GLN A 249 -34.18 -4.60 -20.35
N PRO A 250 -33.81 -5.73 -19.70
CA PRO A 250 -33.28 -5.70 -18.34
C PRO A 250 -31.93 -4.95 -18.35
N GLY A 251 -31.60 -4.25 -17.27
CA GLY A 251 -30.37 -3.45 -17.16
C GLY A 251 -29.10 -4.30 -17.25
N GLN A 252 -27.95 -3.66 -17.52
CA GLN A 252 -26.62 -4.32 -17.54
C GLN A 252 -26.29 -5.09 -16.24
N ILE A 253 -26.91 -4.72 -15.12
CA ILE A 253 -26.83 -5.45 -13.84
C ILE A 253 -27.57 -6.80 -13.90
N GLU A 254 -28.67 -6.88 -14.66
CA GLU A 254 -29.45 -8.11 -14.85
C GLU A 254 -28.82 -9.04 -15.89
N ALA A 255 -28.12 -8.52 -16.90
CA ALA A 255 -27.29 -9.34 -17.80
C ALA A 255 -26.08 -9.98 -17.06
N GLU A 256 -25.49 -9.25 -16.12
CA GLU A 256 -24.48 -9.80 -15.20
C GLU A 256 -25.07 -10.84 -14.23
N GLN A 257 -26.33 -10.70 -13.81
CA GLN A 257 -27.03 -11.68 -12.96
C GLN A 257 -27.50 -12.91 -13.74
N ALA A 258 -27.92 -12.76 -15.01
CA ALA A 258 -28.37 -13.85 -15.88
C ALA A 258 -27.25 -14.86 -16.21
N ASN A 259 -25.99 -14.41 -16.22
CA ASN A 259 -24.80 -15.26 -16.41
C ASN A 259 -24.14 -15.74 -15.09
N ARG A 260 -24.68 -15.36 -13.91
CA ARG A 260 -24.19 -15.83 -12.62
C ARG A 260 -24.95 -17.07 -12.16
N THR A 261 -24.23 -18.10 -11.74
CA THR A 261 -24.81 -19.29 -11.11
C THR A 261 -25.72 -18.89 -9.96
N PRO A 262 -26.98 -19.36 -9.88
CA PRO A 262 -27.92 -18.96 -8.83
C PRO A 262 -27.33 -19.14 -7.43
N PHE A 263 -27.61 -18.20 -6.51
CA PHE A 263 -27.21 -18.32 -5.12
C PHE A 263 -28.10 -19.37 -4.44
N ILE A 264 -27.52 -20.52 -4.10
CA ILE A 264 -28.25 -21.71 -3.61
C ILE A 264 -27.78 -22.05 -2.21
N GLY A 265 -28.74 -22.43 -1.37
CA GLY A 265 -28.51 -22.68 0.05
C GLY A 265 -28.31 -21.38 0.84
N ARG A 266 -27.85 -21.51 2.09
CA ARG A 266 -27.49 -20.38 2.98
C ARG A 266 -28.64 -19.50 3.46
N GLN A 267 -29.87 -20.02 3.47
CA GLN A 267 -31.02 -19.22 3.88
C GLN A 267 -30.88 -18.71 5.32
N ARG A 268 -30.30 -19.53 6.22
CA ARG A 268 -30.07 -19.15 7.62
C ARG A 268 -29.10 -17.96 7.71
N GLU A 269 -27.97 -18.03 7.03
CA GLU A 269 -26.98 -16.96 7.00
C GLU A 269 -27.56 -15.67 6.40
N VAL A 270 -28.33 -15.77 5.32
CA VAL A 270 -28.99 -14.61 4.70
C VAL A 270 -30.01 -13.96 5.63
N GLU A 271 -30.84 -14.73 6.32
CA GLU A 271 -31.79 -14.17 7.30
C GLU A 271 -31.04 -13.47 8.46
N THR A 272 -29.95 -14.03 8.96
CA THR A 272 -29.11 -13.38 9.98
C THR A 272 -28.58 -12.02 9.50
N LEU A 273 -28.10 -11.94 8.26
CA LEU A 273 -27.62 -10.68 7.67
C LEU A 273 -28.74 -9.63 7.54
N LYS A 274 -29.93 -10.05 7.13
CA LYS A 274 -31.10 -9.16 7.04
C LYS A 274 -31.49 -8.60 8.41
N THR A 275 -31.51 -9.45 9.43
CA THR A 275 -31.81 -9.03 10.80
C THR A 275 -30.81 -7.98 11.28
N HIS A 276 -29.51 -8.23 11.12
CA HIS A 276 -28.47 -7.28 11.55
C HIS A 276 -28.52 -5.97 10.75
N TRP A 277 -28.76 -6.05 9.44
CA TRP A 277 -28.94 -4.84 8.64
C TRP A 277 -30.14 -4.00 9.10
N ALA A 278 -31.26 -4.65 9.47
CA ALA A 278 -32.42 -3.94 10.01
C ALA A 278 -32.12 -3.26 11.35
N GLU A 279 -31.28 -3.84 12.21
CA GLU A 279 -30.83 -3.21 13.45
C GLU A 279 -29.96 -1.97 13.20
N VAL A 280 -29.10 -2.02 12.18
CA VAL A 280 -28.26 -0.88 11.77
C VAL A 280 -29.09 0.28 11.26
N VAL A 281 -30.15 -0.01 10.50
CA VAL A 281 -31.15 0.98 10.06
C VAL A 281 -31.85 1.64 11.27
N GLN A 282 -31.97 0.94 12.39
CA GLN A 282 -32.49 1.46 13.67
C GLN A 282 -31.44 2.16 14.53
N GLY A 283 -30.20 2.34 14.04
CA GLY A 283 -29.11 3.01 14.74
C GLY A 283 -28.21 2.10 15.58
N ARG A 284 -28.42 0.77 15.54
CA ARG A 284 -27.58 -0.22 16.24
C ARG A 284 -26.57 -0.82 15.27
N GLY A 285 -25.37 -0.26 15.23
CA GLY A 285 -24.27 -0.78 14.42
C GLY A 285 -23.53 -1.96 15.04
N GLY A 286 -22.54 -2.44 14.31
CA GLY A 286 -21.70 -3.58 14.69
C GLY A 286 -20.92 -4.13 13.49
N ALA A 287 -20.46 -5.38 13.61
CA ALA A 287 -19.70 -6.06 12.57
C ALA A 287 -20.23 -7.46 12.25
N VAL A 288 -20.13 -7.84 10.97
CA VAL A 288 -20.36 -9.20 10.48
C VAL A 288 -19.04 -9.79 10.01
N HIS A 289 -18.57 -10.81 10.71
CA HIS A 289 -17.38 -11.55 10.35
C HIS A 289 -17.76 -12.80 9.55
N ILE A 290 -17.30 -12.89 8.31
CA ILE A 290 -17.54 -14.04 7.43
C ILE A 290 -16.22 -14.77 7.18
N SER A 291 -16.04 -15.91 7.84
CA SER A 291 -14.87 -16.77 7.71
C SER A 291 -15.20 -18.02 6.88
N GLY A 292 -14.23 -18.50 6.10
CA GLY A 292 -14.36 -19.75 5.37
C GLY A 292 -13.27 -19.95 4.32
N GLU A 293 -13.09 -21.20 3.87
CA GLU A 293 -12.13 -21.55 2.82
C GLU A 293 -12.39 -20.83 1.49
N PRO A 294 -11.38 -20.70 0.60
CA PRO A 294 -11.57 -20.20 -0.75
C PRO A 294 -12.68 -20.94 -1.50
N GLY A 295 -13.54 -20.20 -2.21
CA GLY A 295 -14.59 -20.80 -3.05
C GLY A 295 -15.89 -21.20 -2.32
N LEU A 296 -15.99 -21.03 -0.99
CA LEU A 296 -17.21 -21.31 -0.22
C LEU A 296 -18.36 -20.29 -0.39
N GLY A 297 -18.11 -19.18 -1.07
CA GLY A 297 -19.12 -18.16 -1.37
C GLY A 297 -19.11 -16.93 -0.46
N LYS A 298 -18.03 -16.65 0.28
CA LYS A 298 -17.88 -15.43 1.12
C LYS A 298 -18.28 -14.14 0.38
N SER A 299 -17.68 -13.88 -0.79
CA SER A 299 -17.99 -12.70 -1.61
C SER A 299 -19.40 -12.72 -2.20
N ARG A 300 -20.02 -13.90 -2.35
CA ARG A 300 -21.43 -13.99 -2.79
C ARG A 300 -22.37 -13.60 -1.64
N LEU A 301 -22.08 -14.08 -0.43
CA LEU A 301 -22.85 -13.76 0.77
C LEU A 301 -22.73 -12.28 1.16
N ILE A 302 -21.53 -11.69 1.10
CA ILE A 302 -21.38 -10.24 1.31
C ILE A 302 -22.03 -9.42 0.19
N GLY A 303 -22.10 -9.98 -1.03
CA GLY A 303 -22.85 -9.39 -2.15
C GLY A 303 -24.34 -9.25 -1.87
N VAL A 304 -24.95 -10.23 -1.17
CA VAL A 304 -26.35 -10.13 -0.71
C VAL A 304 -26.52 -8.97 0.28
N LEU A 305 -25.59 -8.80 1.22
CA LEU A 305 -25.62 -7.69 2.17
C LEU A 305 -25.46 -6.33 1.47
N ASN A 306 -24.55 -6.22 0.49
CA ASN A 306 -24.36 -5.03 -0.33
C ASN A 306 -25.63 -4.66 -1.12
N GLU A 307 -26.31 -5.66 -1.70
CA GLU A 307 -27.57 -5.45 -2.42
C GLU A 307 -28.69 -4.99 -1.49
N LEU A 308 -28.85 -5.62 -0.32
CA LEU A 308 -29.80 -5.20 0.72
C LEU A 308 -29.56 -3.75 1.16
N ALA A 309 -28.31 -3.36 1.37
CA ALA A 309 -27.95 -2.00 1.75
C ALA A 309 -28.29 -0.98 0.65
N ARG A 310 -27.94 -1.28 -0.61
CA ARG A 310 -28.22 -0.39 -1.76
C ARG A 310 -29.70 -0.22 -2.03
N LEU A 311 -30.48 -1.31 -1.96
CA LEU A 311 -31.94 -1.25 -2.11
C LEU A 311 -32.59 -0.42 -0.99
N GLY A 312 -31.99 -0.42 0.20
CA GLY A 312 -32.39 0.43 1.33
C GLY A 312 -31.91 1.88 1.25
N GLY A 313 -31.22 2.29 0.17
CA GLY A 313 -30.70 3.65 -0.01
C GLY A 313 -29.48 4.00 0.86
N ALA A 314 -28.82 3.00 1.46
CA ALA A 314 -27.65 3.23 2.30
C ALA A 314 -26.37 3.50 1.51
N SER A 315 -25.46 4.22 2.15
CA SER A 315 -24.09 4.41 1.66
C SER A 315 -23.32 3.09 1.77
N VAL A 316 -22.52 2.75 0.75
CA VAL A 316 -21.67 1.56 0.78
C VAL A 316 -20.24 1.92 0.41
N LEU A 317 -19.32 1.62 1.33
CA LEU A 317 -17.88 1.75 1.14
C LEU A 317 -17.27 0.35 1.04
N VAL A 318 -16.39 0.14 0.07
CA VAL A 318 -15.78 -1.19 -0.18
C VAL A 318 -14.27 -1.07 -0.19
N CYS A 319 -13.61 -1.58 0.83
CA CYS A 319 -12.18 -1.83 0.92
C CYS A 319 -11.87 -3.22 0.35
N ARG A 320 -10.91 -3.28 -0.59
CA ARG A 320 -10.48 -4.54 -1.20
C ARG A 320 -9.03 -4.80 -0.83
N CYS A 321 -8.78 -5.89 -0.12
CA CYS A 321 -7.41 -6.32 0.18
C CYS A 321 -6.86 -7.14 -1.00
N SER A 322 -5.56 -7.06 -1.24
CA SER A 322 -4.90 -7.70 -2.37
C SER A 322 -3.59 -8.36 -1.94
N PRO A 323 -3.24 -9.55 -2.46
CA PRO A 323 -1.95 -10.18 -2.18
C PRO A 323 -0.75 -9.32 -2.55
N TYR A 324 -0.89 -8.40 -3.51
CA TYR A 324 0.19 -7.51 -3.96
C TYR A 324 0.40 -6.29 -3.05
N HIS A 325 -0.55 -5.99 -2.17
CA HIS A 325 -0.54 -4.79 -1.32
C HIS A 325 -0.47 -5.13 0.18
N ARG A 326 -0.10 -6.38 0.53
CA ARG A 326 0.09 -6.83 1.93
C ARG A 326 1.11 -6.00 2.71
N ALA A 327 2.05 -5.37 2.02
CA ALA A 327 3.09 -4.55 2.62
C ALA A 327 2.89 -3.05 2.31
N SER A 328 1.82 -2.68 1.60
CA SER A 328 1.51 -1.30 1.26
C SER A 328 0.69 -0.68 2.39
N ALA A 329 1.33 0.12 3.25
CA ALA A 329 0.69 0.72 4.42
C ALA A 329 -0.61 1.47 4.06
N LEU A 330 -1.71 1.09 4.71
CA LEU A 330 -3.06 1.65 4.58
C LEU A 330 -3.66 1.58 3.15
N TYR A 331 -3.17 0.67 2.30
CA TYR A 331 -3.57 0.63 0.89
C TYR A 331 -5.10 0.50 0.67
N PRO A 332 -5.83 -0.45 1.30
CA PRO A 332 -7.27 -0.60 1.09
C PRO A 332 -8.09 0.66 1.42
N PHE A 333 -7.59 1.48 2.35
CA PHE A 333 -8.23 2.73 2.76
C PHE A 333 -7.82 3.91 1.90
N ALA A 334 -6.55 3.99 1.50
CA ALA A 334 -6.08 4.98 0.54
C ALA A 334 -6.81 4.82 -0.81
N ASP A 335 -6.95 3.59 -1.30
CA ASP A 335 -7.72 3.27 -2.51
C ASP A 335 -9.22 3.61 -2.34
N LEU A 336 -9.82 3.26 -1.19
CA LEU A 336 -11.21 3.64 -0.90
C LEU A 336 -11.41 5.15 -0.97
N LEU A 337 -10.51 5.92 -0.34
CA LEU A 337 -10.59 7.38 -0.29
C LEU A 337 -10.42 7.98 -1.70
N ALA A 338 -9.40 7.56 -2.45
CA ALA A 338 -9.15 8.01 -3.81
C ALA A 338 -10.34 7.74 -4.74
N ARG A 339 -10.96 6.55 -4.65
CA ARG A 339 -12.15 6.18 -5.43
C ARG A 339 -13.37 6.99 -5.02
N SER A 340 -13.56 7.24 -3.73
CA SER A 340 -14.70 8.01 -3.22
C SER A 340 -14.62 9.49 -3.63
N LEU A 341 -13.41 10.03 -3.80
CA LEU A 341 -13.17 11.38 -4.31
C LEU A 341 -13.17 11.47 -5.85
N GLY A 342 -13.24 10.33 -6.54
CA GLY A 342 -13.25 10.24 -8.00
C GLY A 342 -11.97 10.78 -8.62
N PHE A 343 -10.80 10.41 -8.09
CA PHE A 343 -9.52 10.76 -8.69
C PHE A 343 -9.32 10.02 -10.01
N GLN A 344 -8.93 10.76 -11.06
CA GLN A 344 -8.66 10.23 -12.39
C GLN A 344 -7.17 10.27 -12.73
N ARG A 345 -6.76 9.40 -13.67
CA ARG A 345 -5.41 9.42 -14.21
C ARG A 345 -5.23 10.68 -15.06
N GLY A 346 -4.26 11.51 -14.68
CA GLY A 346 -4.00 12.82 -15.30
C GLY A 346 -4.55 14.02 -14.52
N ASP A 347 -5.33 13.80 -13.46
CA ASP A 347 -5.70 14.89 -12.54
C ASP A 347 -4.44 15.50 -11.94
N SER A 348 -4.37 16.84 -11.90
CA SER A 348 -3.27 17.54 -11.25
C SER A 348 -3.31 17.35 -9.73
N ASP A 349 -2.14 17.33 -9.09
CA ASP A 349 -2.06 17.15 -7.64
C ASP A 349 -2.78 18.27 -6.89
N GLU A 350 -2.80 19.50 -7.42
CA GLU A 350 -3.55 20.62 -6.86
C GLU A 350 -5.06 20.35 -6.84
N TYR A 351 -5.61 19.81 -7.93
CA TYR A 351 -7.02 19.46 -8.00
C TYR A 351 -7.38 18.35 -7.01
N LYS A 352 -6.53 17.32 -6.92
CA LYS A 352 -6.70 16.22 -5.96
C LYS A 352 -6.65 16.72 -4.50
N ARG A 353 -5.69 17.59 -4.16
CA ARG A 353 -5.60 18.25 -2.84
C ARG A 353 -6.85 19.04 -2.51
N GLN A 354 -7.35 19.85 -3.44
CA GLN A 354 -8.54 20.68 -3.19
C GLN A 354 -9.78 19.82 -2.89
N LYS A 355 -9.98 18.73 -3.65
CA LYS A 355 -11.06 17.75 -3.42
C LYS A 355 -10.92 17.08 -2.06
N LEU A 356 -9.71 16.60 -1.73
CA LEU A 356 -9.42 15.96 -0.46
C LEU A 356 -9.73 16.90 0.71
N ARG A 357 -9.16 18.12 0.70
CA ARG A 357 -9.37 19.12 1.75
C ARG A 357 -10.84 19.46 1.97
N ARG A 358 -11.63 19.58 0.89
CA ARG A 358 -13.08 19.81 0.99
C ARG A 358 -13.79 18.65 1.70
N SER A 359 -13.53 17.42 1.27
CA SER A 359 -14.15 16.23 1.86
C SER A 359 -13.74 16.03 3.34
N LEU A 360 -12.49 16.33 3.69
CA LEU A 360 -12.02 16.29 5.07
C LEU A 360 -12.66 17.38 5.94
N ALA A 361 -12.81 18.60 5.43
CA ALA A 361 -13.50 19.67 6.13
C ALA A 361 -14.97 19.31 6.42
N GLU A 362 -15.67 18.70 5.46
CA GLU A 362 -17.04 18.19 5.65
C GLU A 362 -17.11 17.08 6.72
N ALA A 363 -16.05 16.27 6.83
CA ALA A 363 -15.93 15.27 7.89
C ALA A 363 -15.59 15.86 9.28
N GLY A 364 -15.17 17.13 9.34
CA GLY A 364 -14.70 17.79 10.57
C GLY A 364 -13.20 17.62 10.84
N VAL A 365 -12.43 17.16 9.85
CA VAL A 365 -10.97 17.05 9.91
C VAL A 365 -10.36 18.31 9.29
N THR A 366 -10.01 19.27 10.15
CA THR A 366 -9.53 20.60 9.72
C THR A 366 -8.10 20.92 10.16
N ASP A 367 -7.48 20.09 10.99
CA ASP A 367 -6.12 20.33 11.45
C ASP A 367 -5.10 20.09 10.32
N ALA A 368 -4.03 20.90 10.31
CA ALA A 368 -3.06 20.92 9.22
C ALA A 368 -2.27 19.61 9.11
N ASP A 369 -1.92 19.00 10.24
CA ASP A 369 -1.13 17.77 10.30
C ASP A 369 -1.91 16.59 9.69
N SER A 370 -3.19 16.43 10.05
CA SER A 370 -4.10 15.42 9.49
C SER A 370 -4.24 15.56 7.98
N ILE A 371 -4.46 16.80 7.50
CA ILE A 371 -4.59 17.08 6.07
C ILE A 371 -3.29 16.70 5.35
N GLN A 372 -2.14 17.16 5.85
CA GLN A 372 -0.85 16.89 5.21
C GLN A 372 -0.51 15.39 5.21
N LEU A 373 -0.80 14.67 6.29
CA LEU A 373 -0.57 13.23 6.37
C LEU A 373 -1.45 12.45 5.38
N LEU A 374 -2.71 12.85 5.18
CA LEU A 374 -3.59 12.24 4.17
C LEU A 374 -3.19 12.61 2.75
N GLU A 375 -2.67 13.82 2.53
CA GLU A 375 -2.05 14.20 1.25
C GLU A 375 -0.81 13.33 0.97
N THR A 376 0.01 13.03 1.99
CA THR A 376 1.17 12.13 1.87
C THR A 376 0.74 10.68 1.62
N LEU A 377 -0.34 10.23 2.26
CA LEU A 377 -0.91 8.89 2.03
C LEU A 377 -1.35 8.72 0.58
N LEU A 378 -2.00 9.74 0.02
CA LEU A 378 -2.51 9.76 -1.36
C LEU A 378 -1.48 10.24 -2.41
N THR A 379 -0.26 10.60 -1.99
CA THR A 379 0.84 11.05 -2.88
C THR A 379 0.54 12.37 -3.60
N VAL A 380 -0.21 13.25 -2.96
CA VAL A 380 -0.59 14.55 -3.52
C VAL A 380 -0.03 15.72 -2.72
N SER A 381 0.95 15.47 -1.83
CA SER A 381 1.61 16.51 -1.03
C SER A 381 2.28 17.57 -1.89
N ASP A 382 2.28 18.82 -1.41
CA ASP A 382 3.02 19.90 -2.03
C ASP A 382 4.54 19.72 -1.81
N ALA A 383 5.33 19.78 -2.88
CA ALA A 383 6.77 19.52 -2.88
C ALA A 383 7.57 20.50 -2.01
N GLY A 384 7.00 21.67 -1.69
CA GLY A 384 7.59 22.67 -0.78
C GLY A 384 7.15 22.52 0.69
N SER A 385 6.21 21.64 1.01
CA SER A 385 5.67 21.52 2.36
C SER A 385 6.65 20.81 3.29
N ARG A 386 6.99 21.44 4.42
CA ARG A 386 7.78 20.78 5.48
C ARG A 386 6.91 19.67 6.09
N PRO A 387 7.37 18.41 6.15
CA PRO A 387 6.59 17.34 6.76
C PRO A 387 6.32 17.64 8.24
N PRO A 388 5.20 17.15 8.81
CA PRO A 388 4.89 17.36 10.22
C PRO A 388 6.02 16.83 11.10
N ASP A 389 6.44 17.64 12.07
CA ASP A 389 7.47 17.28 13.06
C ASP A 389 6.86 16.40 14.16
N LEU A 390 6.42 15.21 13.75
CA LEU A 390 5.69 14.24 14.56
C LEU A 390 6.44 12.91 14.60
N THR A 391 6.35 12.19 15.72
CA THR A 391 6.87 10.83 15.82
C THR A 391 6.15 9.89 14.85
N PRO A 392 6.79 8.79 14.40
CA PRO A 392 6.12 7.80 13.55
C PRO A 392 4.81 7.25 14.14
N GLN A 393 4.78 7.02 15.46
CA GLN A 393 3.59 6.56 16.16
C GLN A 393 2.47 7.60 16.08
N ARG A 394 2.78 8.89 16.28
CA ARG A 394 1.79 9.96 16.22
C ARG A 394 1.26 10.17 14.81
N LYS A 395 2.13 10.13 13.79
CA LYS A 395 1.71 10.17 12.38
C LYS A 395 0.68 9.08 12.08
N ARG A 396 0.98 7.84 12.46
CA ARG A 396 0.07 6.70 12.25
C ARG A 396 -1.27 6.89 12.97
N GLN A 397 -1.25 7.29 14.24
CA GLN A 397 -2.47 7.52 15.03
C GLN A 397 -3.36 8.59 14.41
N ILE A 398 -2.77 9.73 14.00
CA ILE A 398 -3.51 10.81 13.36
C ILE A 398 -4.07 10.32 12.03
N THR A 399 -3.26 9.72 11.15
CA THR A 399 -3.74 9.21 9.85
C THR A 399 -4.89 8.22 9.99
N ALA A 400 -4.78 7.22 10.86
CA ALA A 400 -5.84 6.24 11.10
C ALA A 400 -7.09 6.90 11.69
N GLY A 401 -6.92 7.82 12.64
CA GLY A 401 -8.01 8.60 13.24
C GLY A 401 -8.75 9.47 12.23
N SER A 402 -8.03 10.16 11.33
CA SER A 402 -8.61 11.00 10.28
C SER A 402 -9.40 10.18 9.26
N ILE A 403 -8.92 9.00 8.86
CA ILE A 403 -9.66 8.08 7.99
C ILE A 403 -10.92 7.58 8.71
N GLY A 404 -10.81 7.19 9.98
CA GLY A 404 -11.96 6.76 10.79
C GLY A 404 -13.04 7.85 10.88
N ALA A 405 -12.65 9.09 11.21
CA ALA A 405 -13.55 10.24 11.23
C ALA A 405 -14.19 10.51 9.86
N TRP A 406 -13.43 10.35 8.76
CA TRP A 406 -13.98 10.47 7.41
C TRP A 406 -15.02 9.40 7.11
N ILE A 407 -14.79 8.14 7.50
CA ILE A 407 -15.78 7.05 7.35
C ILE A 407 -17.03 7.33 8.20
N GLU A 408 -16.86 7.72 9.47
CA GLU A 408 -17.96 8.08 10.37
C GLU A 408 -18.81 9.23 9.82
N ALA A 409 -18.17 10.23 9.18
CA ALA A 409 -18.88 11.33 8.56
C ALA A 409 -19.81 10.88 7.42
N GLN A 410 -19.46 9.81 6.69
CA GLN A 410 -20.32 9.24 5.65
C GLN A 410 -21.59 8.59 6.22
N ALA A 411 -21.58 8.20 7.50
CA ALA A 411 -22.74 7.65 8.19
C ALA A 411 -23.68 8.72 8.77
N ARG A 412 -23.32 10.01 8.70
CA ARG A 412 -24.20 11.11 9.18
C ARG A 412 -25.46 11.29 8.32
N SER A 413 -25.41 10.90 7.05
CA SER A 413 -26.53 11.01 6.10
C SER A 413 -27.48 9.81 6.13
N GLY A 414 -27.16 8.75 6.88
CA GLY A 414 -27.95 7.53 6.98
C GLY A 414 -27.09 6.29 7.27
N PRO A 415 -27.69 5.09 7.29
CA PRO A 415 -26.98 3.84 7.50
C PRO A 415 -25.82 3.65 6.51
N LEU A 416 -24.71 3.12 7.00
CA LEU A 416 -23.49 2.89 6.23
C LEU A 416 -23.08 1.42 6.30
N LEU A 417 -22.81 0.81 5.14
CA LEU A 417 -22.15 -0.50 5.07
C LEU A 417 -20.68 -0.31 4.67
N LEU A 418 -19.75 -0.64 5.56
CA LEU A 418 -18.32 -0.73 5.25
C LEU A 418 -17.96 -2.19 4.99
N ILE A 419 -17.61 -2.53 3.75
CA ILE A 419 -17.15 -3.87 3.39
C ILE A 419 -15.63 -3.89 3.35
N ALA A 420 -15.00 -4.77 4.11
CA ALA A 420 -13.58 -5.07 3.99
C ALA A 420 -13.40 -6.52 3.53
N GLU A 421 -13.13 -6.69 2.23
CA GLU A 421 -12.97 -8.03 1.64
C GLU A 421 -11.54 -8.56 1.80
N ASP A 422 -11.46 -9.84 2.15
CA ASP A 422 -10.28 -10.65 2.19
C ASP A 422 -9.15 -10.13 3.10
N LEU A 423 -9.47 -9.84 4.37
CA LEU A 423 -8.57 -9.23 5.36
C LEU A 423 -7.26 -10.00 5.62
N HIS A 424 -7.21 -11.30 5.30
CA HIS A 424 -5.98 -12.09 5.31
C HIS A 424 -4.89 -11.58 4.33
N TRP A 425 -5.24 -10.63 3.46
CA TRP A 425 -4.34 -9.88 2.57
C TRP A 425 -4.11 -8.42 3.00
N ALA A 426 -4.74 -7.95 4.07
CA ALA A 426 -4.58 -6.57 4.53
C ALA A 426 -3.17 -6.33 5.09
N ASP A 427 -2.68 -5.10 4.92
CA ASP A 427 -1.44 -4.65 5.56
C ASP A 427 -1.64 -4.44 7.08
N PRO A 428 -0.56 -4.53 7.89
CA PRO A 428 -0.63 -4.36 9.34
C PRO A 428 -1.30 -3.04 9.77
N SER A 429 -0.99 -1.92 9.11
CA SER A 429 -1.57 -0.62 9.43
C SER A 429 -3.08 -0.58 9.19
N SER A 430 -3.58 -1.23 8.14
CA SER A 430 -5.02 -1.36 7.87
C SER A 430 -5.75 -2.21 8.92
N ILE A 431 -5.12 -3.29 9.40
CA ILE A 431 -5.67 -4.12 10.48
C ILE A 431 -5.74 -3.30 11.78
N GLU A 432 -4.71 -2.52 12.10
CA GLU A 432 -4.68 -1.63 13.27
C GLU A 432 -5.78 -0.56 13.19
N LEU A 433 -5.99 0.05 12.01
CA LEU A 433 -7.08 1.01 11.79
C LEU A 433 -8.45 0.35 12.01
N LEU A 434 -8.69 -0.82 11.41
CA LEU A 434 -9.95 -1.56 11.58
C LEU A 434 -10.20 -1.90 13.04
N GLN A 435 -9.19 -2.38 13.77
CA GLN A 435 -9.31 -2.65 15.19
C GLN A 435 -9.84 -1.45 15.97
N ASN A 436 -9.23 -0.28 15.77
CA ASN A 436 -9.62 0.96 16.45
C ASN A 436 -10.99 1.48 15.99
N PHE A 437 -11.37 1.22 14.74
CA PHE A 437 -12.63 1.66 14.14
C PHE A 437 -13.82 0.80 14.58
N LEU A 438 -13.65 -0.52 14.67
CA LEU A 438 -14.74 -1.46 14.98
C LEU A 438 -15.35 -1.23 16.36
N GLU A 439 -14.55 -0.83 17.36
CA GLU A 439 -15.07 -0.44 18.68
C GLU A 439 -16.11 0.71 18.58
N ARG A 440 -15.93 1.63 17.63
CA ARG A 440 -16.81 2.79 17.43
C ARG A 440 -18.07 2.45 16.64
N THR A 441 -18.05 1.38 15.85
CA THR A 441 -19.22 0.92 15.08
C THR A 441 -20.38 0.49 15.98
N GLN A 442 -20.10 0.07 17.22
CA GLN A 442 -21.11 -0.36 18.20
C GLN A 442 -22.10 0.76 18.57
N HIS A 443 -21.76 2.03 18.34
CA HIS A 443 -22.53 3.21 18.73
C HIS A 443 -22.94 4.12 17.56
N SER A 444 -22.81 3.63 16.32
CA SER A 444 -23.14 4.39 15.11
C SER A 444 -23.95 3.54 14.13
N PRO A 445 -24.70 4.11 13.17
CA PRO A 445 -25.47 3.35 12.19
C PRO A 445 -24.56 2.76 11.09
N ILE A 446 -23.49 2.07 11.51
CA ILE A 446 -22.47 1.50 10.64
C ILE A 446 -22.45 -0.01 10.83
N LEU A 447 -22.55 -0.76 9.74
CA LEU A 447 -22.28 -2.19 9.71
C LEU A 447 -20.94 -2.45 9.01
N ALA A 448 -20.01 -3.09 9.69
CA ALA A 448 -18.75 -3.53 9.10
C ALA A 448 -18.86 -4.98 8.60
N GLY A 449 -18.84 -5.20 7.29
CA GLY A 449 -18.84 -6.52 6.66
C GLY A 449 -17.43 -7.00 6.36
N LEU A 450 -16.92 -7.95 7.15
CA LEU A 450 -15.52 -8.37 7.14
C LEU A 450 -15.41 -9.79 6.59
N THR A 451 -14.63 -10.01 5.53
CA THR A 451 -14.40 -11.37 5.00
C THR A 451 -12.95 -11.79 5.14
N TYR A 452 -12.71 -13.03 5.57
CA TYR A 452 -11.36 -13.57 5.73
C TYR A 452 -11.34 -15.10 5.67
N ARG A 453 -10.15 -15.68 5.68
CA ARG A 453 -9.96 -17.13 5.71
C ARG A 453 -9.66 -17.59 7.14
N PRO A 454 -9.91 -18.87 7.50
CA PRO A 454 -9.77 -19.36 8.87
C PRO A 454 -8.37 -19.19 9.47
N GLU A 455 -7.31 -19.16 8.65
CA GLU A 455 -5.93 -18.92 9.10
C GLU A 455 -5.66 -17.49 9.58
N PHE A 456 -6.51 -16.53 9.20
CA PHE A 456 -6.41 -15.17 9.69
C PHE A 456 -7.11 -15.06 11.04
N VAL A 457 -6.33 -14.74 12.07
CA VAL A 457 -6.83 -14.45 13.41
C VAL A 457 -6.98 -12.94 13.52
N PRO A 458 -8.21 -12.41 13.64
CA PRO A 458 -8.43 -10.98 13.85
C PRO A 458 -7.68 -10.49 15.09
N ALA A 459 -7.05 -9.31 15.01
CA ALA A 459 -6.34 -8.70 16.14
C ALA A 459 -7.28 -8.18 17.24
N TRP A 460 -8.59 -8.15 16.97
CA TRP A 460 -9.64 -7.74 17.88
C TRP A 460 -10.55 -8.91 18.26
N LYS A 461 -11.23 -8.77 19.39
CA LYS A 461 -12.32 -9.66 19.77
C LYS A 461 -13.64 -9.10 19.23
N PRO A 462 -14.57 -9.94 18.72
CA PRO A 462 -15.90 -9.50 18.35
C PRO A 462 -16.58 -8.78 19.52
N GLY A 463 -17.18 -7.62 19.23
CA GLY A 463 -17.97 -6.82 20.15
C GLY A 463 -19.34 -7.44 20.46
N PRO A 464 -20.12 -6.80 21.35
CA PRO A 464 -21.42 -7.33 21.78
C PRO A 464 -22.46 -7.40 20.66
N ASN A 465 -22.41 -6.50 19.67
CA ASN A 465 -23.33 -6.50 18.51
C ASN A 465 -22.72 -7.20 17.28
N ASP A 466 -21.59 -7.87 17.43
CA ASP A 466 -20.90 -8.51 16.31
C ASP A 466 -21.35 -9.97 16.13
N ILE A 467 -21.40 -10.43 14.88
CA ILE A 467 -21.68 -11.82 14.55
C ILE A 467 -20.56 -12.47 13.76
N VAL A 468 -20.35 -13.75 14.03
CA VAL A 468 -19.36 -14.58 13.33
C VAL A 468 -20.07 -15.69 12.57
N ILE A 469 -19.95 -15.66 11.24
CA ILE A 469 -20.48 -16.65 10.31
C ILE A 469 -19.31 -17.47 9.77
N ASN A 470 -19.23 -18.73 10.19
CA ASN A 470 -18.27 -19.70 9.65
C ASN A 470 -18.93 -20.50 8.52
N LEU A 471 -18.56 -20.22 7.28
CA LEU A 471 -19.10 -20.91 6.12
C LEU A 471 -18.55 -22.34 6.02
N LYS A 472 -19.47 -23.30 5.96
CA LYS A 472 -19.20 -24.73 5.68
C LYS A 472 -19.50 -25.08 4.22
N PRO A 473 -18.97 -26.16 3.63
CA PRO A 473 -19.41 -26.62 2.30
C PRO A 473 -20.93 -26.82 2.21
N LEU A 474 -21.50 -26.78 1.00
CA LEU A 474 -22.93 -27.04 0.78
C LEU A 474 -23.27 -28.49 1.10
N GLU A 475 -24.46 -28.70 1.65
CA GLU A 475 -24.97 -30.06 1.87
C GLU A 475 -25.31 -30.74 0.53
N GLN A 476 -25.41 -32.06 0.53
CA GLN A 476 -25.56 -32.85 -0.70
C GLN A 476 -26.76 -32.42 -1.54
N GLU A 477 -27.91 -32.13 -0.92
CA GLU A 477 -29.11 -31.67 -1.62
C GLU A 477 -28.91 -30.29 -2.28
N GLU A 478 -28.28 -29.35 -1.56
CA GLU A 478 -27.96 -28.01 -2.06
C GLU A 478 -26.93 -28.07 -3.19
N ALA A 479 -25.91 -28.94 -3.06
CA ALA A 479 -24.89 -29.16 -4.07
C ALA A 479 -25.46 -29.74 -5.37
N ILE A 480 -26.35 -30.74 -5.28
CA ILE A 480 -27.04 -31.31 -6.45
C ILE A 480 -27.94 -30.26 -7.11
N SER A 481 -28.66 -29.46 -6.31
CA SER A 481 -29.48 -28.35 -6.82
C SER A 481 -28.61 -27.34 -7.60
N MET A 482 -27.43 -27.02 -7.10
CA MET A 482 -26.46 -26.17 -7.78
C MET A 482 -25.98 -26.75 -9.10
N ILE A 483 -25.59 -28.03 -9.13
CA ILE A 483 -25.16 -28.71 -10.36
C ILE A 483 -26.26 -28.65 -11.43
N ARG A 484 -27.52 -28.97 -11.07
CA ARG A 484 -28.66 -28.93 -12.00
C ARG A 484 -28.90 -27.53 -12.57
N ARG A 485 -28.74 -26.49 -11.74
CA ARG A 485 -28.90 -25.09 -12.16
C ARG A 485 -27.76 -24.64 -13.08
N VAL A 486 -26.50 -24.98 -12.78
CA VAL A 486 -25.35 -24.72 -13.66
C VAL A 486 -25.55 -25.39 -15.02
N ALA A 487 -26.12 -26.60 -15.02
CA ALA A 487 -26.42 -27.37 -16.21
C ALA A 487 -27.61 -26.86 -17.03
N GLN A 488 -28.24 -25.75 -16.62
CA GLN A 488 -29.45 -25.22 -17.23
C GLN A 488 -30.55 -26.29 -17.36
N HIS A 489 -30.67 -27.17 -16.36
CA HIS A 489 -31.61 -28.30 -16.31
C HIS A 489 -31.42 -29.37 -17.40
N ARG A 490 -30.26 -29.45 -18.05
CA ARG A 490 -29.90 -30.61 -18.87
C ARG A 490 -29.82 -31.87 -18.00
N GLU A 491 -30.45 -32.97 -18.41
CA GLU A 491 -30.40 -34.21 -17.63
C GLU A 491 -28.97 -34.73 -17.45
N MET A 492 -28.60 -35.07 -16.23
CA MET A 492 -27.33 -35.74 -15.94
C MET A 492 -27.61 -37.04 -15.20
N PRO A 493 -26.92 -38.15 -15.53
CA PRO A 493 -27.07 -39.40 -14.81
C PRO A 493 -26.78 -39.20 -13.30
N PRO A 494 -27.53 -39.83 -12.38
CA PRO A 494 -27.29 -39.71 -10.93
C PRO A 494 -25.85 -40.03 -10.52
N ALA A 495 -25.24 -41.05 -11.13
CA ALA A 495 -23.84 -41.41 -10.88
C ALA A 495 -22.84 -40.28 -11.22
N VAL A 496 -23.13 -39.44 -12.21
CA VAL A 496 -22.32 -38.26 -12.53
C VAL A 496 -22.50 -37.18 -11.47
N LEU A 497 -23.73 -36.93 -11.02
CA LEU A 497 -24.04 -35.95 -9.97
C LEU A 497 -23.32 -36.29 -8.66
N ASP A 498 -23.46 -37.54 -8.20
CA ASP A 498 -22.84 -38.00 -6.94
C ASP A 498 -21.31 -37.93 -7.01
N LYS A 499 -20.73 -38.31 -8.16
CA LYS A 499 -19.27 -38.25 -8.36
C LYS A 499 -18.75 -36.81 -8.44
N ILE A 500 -19.50 -35.86 -9.02
CA ILE A 500 -19.16 -34.43 -8.98
C ILE A 500 -19.22 -33.91 -7.54
N VAL A 501 -20.28 -34.23 -6.77
CA VAL A 501 -20.40 -33.79 -5.37
C VAL A 501 -19.26 -34.35 -4.52
N ALA A 502 -18.96 -35.65 -4.66
CA ALA A 502 -17.88 -36.30 -3.91
C ALA A 502 -16.50 -35.70 -4.24
N ARG A 503 -16.23 -35.39 -5.51
CA ARG A 503 -14.93 -34.81 -5.95
C ARG A 503 -14.77 -33.35 -5.54
N THR A 504 -15.86 -32.60 -5.47
CA THR A 504 -15.87 -31.18 -5.13
C THR A 504 -16.06 -30.92 -3.64
N ALA A 505 -16.39 -31.97 -2.86
CA ALA A 505 -16.68 -31.92 -1.42
C ALA A 505 -17.71 -30.84 -1.05
N GLY A 506 -18.67 -30.56 -1.94
CA GLY A 506 -19.72 -29.56 -1.73
C GLY A 506 -19.24 -28.09 -1.82
N VAL A 507 -18.00 -27.82 -2.26
CA VAL A 507 -17.49 -26.45 -2.42
C VAL A 507 -18.17 -25.79 -3.65
N PRO A 508 -18.94 -24.71 -3.48
CA PRO A 508 -19.72 -24.07 -4.57
C PRO A 508 -18.91 -23.76 -5.83
N LEU A 509 -17.72 -23.16 -5.66
CA LEU A 509 -16.84 -22.83 -6.78
C LEU A 509 -16.43 -24.09 -7.57
N PHE A 510 -16.14 -25.18 -6.87
CA PHE A 510 -15.70 -26.42 -7.49
C PHE A 510 -16.86 -27.13 -8.19
N LEU A 511 -18.06 -27.09 -7.58
CA LEU A 511 -19.29 -27.58 -8.18
C LEU A 511 -19.57 -26.87 -9.51
N GLU A 512 -19.47 -25.53 -9.55
CA GLU A 512 -19.65 -24.76 -10.80
C GLU A 512 -18.63 -25.15 -11.87
N GLU A 513 -17.35 -25.17 -11.52
CA GLU A 513 -16.27 -25.34 -12.48
C GLU A 513 -16.16 -26.77 -13.04
N VAL A 514 -16.29 -27.78 -12.18
CA VAL A 514 -16.28 -29.19 -12.62
C VAL A 514 -17.51 -29.49 -13.46
N THR A 515 -18.70 -28.99 -13.08
CA THR A 515 -19.92 -29.18 -13.87
C THR A 515 -19.77 -28.60 -15.27
N LYS A 516 -19.22 -27.39 -15.41
CA LYS A 516 -18.97 -26.78 -16.72
C LYS A 516 -17.98 -27.57 -17.55
N ALA A 517 -16.85 -28.01 -16.98
CA ALA A 517 -15.89 -28.81 -17.72
C ALA A 517 -16.47 -30.13 -18.24
N VAL A 518 -17.32 -30.79 -17.43
CA VAL A 518 -18.05 -32.00 -17.84
C VAL A 518 -19.00 -31.68 -19.00
N LEU A 519 -19.77 -30.58 -18.94
CA LEU A 519 -20.67 -30.14 -20.01
C LEU A 519 -19.92 -29.75 -21.30
N GLU A 520 -18.78 -29.08 -21.17
CA GLU A 520 -17.93 -28.64 -22.28
C GLU A 520 -17.16 -29.80 -22.93
N SER A 521 -16.97 -30.94 -22.23
CA SER A 521 -16.21 -32.09 -22.76
C SER A 521 -16.88 -32.79 -23.95
N GLY A 522 -18.20 -32.64 -24.14
CA GLY A 522 -18.95 -33.35 -25.19
C GLY A 522 -19.18 -34.84 -24.91
N LEU A 523 -18.46 -35.44 -23.97
CA LEU A 523 -18.55 -36.87 -23.60
C LEU A 523 -19.92 -37.26 -23.00
N LEU A 524 -20.62 -36.30 -22.37
CA LEU A 524 -22.00 -36.49 -21.89
C LEU A 524 -23.00 -36.75 -23.04
N SER A 525 -22.77 -36.18 -24.23
CA SER A 525 -23.59 -36.41 -25.43
C SER A 525 -23.32 -37.78 -26.05
N GLU A 526 -22.07 -38.24 -26.00
CA GLU A 526 -21.65 -39.56 -26.52
C GLU A 526 -22.21 -40.71 -25.68
N MET A 527 -22.24 -40.55 -24.34
CA MET A 527 -22.90 -41.49 -23.41
C MET A 527 -24.42 -41.63 -23.62
N ARG A 528 -25.07 -40.64 -24.26
CA ARG A 528 -26.51 -40.74 -24.62
C ARG A 528 -26.72 -41.42 -25.97
N ALA A 529 -25.72 -41.38 -26.85
CA ALA A 529 -25.77 -41.99 -28.18
C ALA A 529 -25.37 -43.47 -28.16
N GLY A 530 -24.48 -43.88 -27.25
CA GLY A 530 -24.17 -45.28 -26.96
C GLY A 530 -24.89 -45.77 -25.71
N ARG A 531 -25.81 -46.73 -25.84
CA ARG A 531 -26.38 -47.46 -24.69
C ARG A 531 -25.33 -48.43 -24.15
N ASP A 532 -24.39 -47.93 -23.35
CA ASP A 532 -23.51 -48.79 -22.56
C ASP A 532 -24.22 -49.19 -21.27
N GLU A 533 -24.63 -50.47 -21.21
CA GLU A 533 -25.31 -51.11 -20.08
C GLU A 533 -24.38 -51.41 -18.88
N SER A 534 -23.10 -51.00 -18.93
CA SER A 534 -22.07 -51.32 -17.93
C SER A 534 -22.03 -50.37 -16.72
N GLY A 535 -22.69 -49.21 -16.76
CA GLY A 535 -22.74 -48.27 -15.62
C GLY A 535 -21.40 -47.59 -15.25
N ASP A 536 -20.30 -47.96 -15.89
CA ASP A 536 -18.99 -47.37 -15.68
C ASP A 536 -18.83 -46.06 -16.45
N LEU A 537 -18.40 -45.02 -15.75
CA LEU A 537 -18.15 -43.69 -16.32
C LEU A 537 -16.82 -43.70 -17.10
N PRO A 538 -16.75 -43.11 -18.31
CA PRO A 538 -15.51 -43.00 -19.08
C PRO A 538 -14.37 -42.42 -18.24
N GLU A 539 -13.19 -43.04 -18.30
CA GLU A 539 -11.99 -42.51 -17.64
C GLU A 539 -11.69 -41.09 -18.19
N GLY A 540 -11.56 -40.12 -17.28
CA GLY A 540 -11.32 -38.72 -17.63
C GLY A 540 -12.55 -37.83 -17.79
N LEU A 541 -13.79 -38.35 -17.69
CA LEU A 541 -15.02 -37.55 -17.79
C LEU A 541 -15.08 -36.43 -16.72
N ILE A 542 -14.72 -36.76 -15.48
CA ILE A 542 -14.66 -35.82 -14.36
C ILE A 542 -13.18 -35.61 -14.02
N PRO A 543 -12.66 -34.37 -14.13
CA PRO A 543 -11.28 -34.05 -13.79
C PRO A 543 -10.91 -34.52 -12.36
N ALA A 544 -9.68 -35.00 -12.20
CA ALA A 544 -9.20 -35.49 -10.91
C ALA A 544 -9.14 -34.38 -9.85
N THR A 545 -8.85 -33.14 -10.28
CA THR A 545 -8.87 -31.94 -9.46
C THR A 545 -9.52 -30.75 -10.19
N VAL A 546 -9.94 -29.74 -9.43
CA VAL A 546 -10.44 -28.46 -9.98
C VAL A 546 -9.36 -27.74 -10.78
N ARG A 547 -8.08 -27.89 -10.40
CA ARG A 547 -6.97 -27.31 -11.15
C ARG A 547 -6.88 -27.93 -12.54
N ASP A 548 -7.03 -29.25 -12.67
CA ASP A 548 -7.03 -29.93 -13.97
C ASP A 548 -8.22 -29.46 -14.84
N SER A 549 -9.38 -29.25 -14.22
CA SER A 549 -10.57 -28.67 -14.86
C SER A 549 -10.28 -27.27 -15.43
N LEU A 550 -9.67 -26.39 -14.61
CA LEU A 550 -9.33 -25.02 -15.02
C LEU A 550 -8.22 -24.99 -16.08
N THR A 551 -7.20 -25.85 -15.96
CA THR A 551 -6.13 -25.99 -16.94
C THR A 551 -6.67 -26.49 -18.28
N ALA A 552 -7.57 -27.48 -18.28
CA ALA A 552 -8.22 -27.97 -19.50
C ALA A 552 -9.04 -26.87 -20.21
N ARG A 553 -9.71 -26.00 -19.45
CA ARG A 553 -10.44 -24.84 -20.02
C ARG A 553 -9.47 -23.79 -20.59
N LEU A 554 -8.35 -23.52 -19.91
CA LEU A 554 -7.29 -22.65 -20.42
C LEU A 554 -6.64 -23.20 -21.70
N ASP A 555 -6.46 -24.51 -21.83
CA ASP A 555 -5.86 -25.14 -23.01
C ASP A 555 -6.73 -25.02 -24.26
N ARG A 556 -8.06 -25.03 -24.11
CA ARG A 556 -9.02 -24.82 -25.21
C ARG A 556 -8.98 -23.41 -25.80
N LEU A 557 -8.34 -22.45 -25.12
CA LEU A 557 -8.16 -21.09 -25.66
C LEU A 557 -7.20 -21.08 -26.86
N GLY A 558 -6.36 -22.09 -27.05
CA GLY A 558 -5.36 -22.12 -28.12
C GLY A 558 -4.36 -20.97 -27.98
N GLU A 559 -4.12 -20.21 -29.06
CA GLU A 559 -3.17 -19.08 -29.06
C GLU A 559 -3.51 -17.97 -28.05
N ALA A 560 -4.80 -17.80 -27.71
CA ALA A 560 -5.25 -16.84 -26.71
C ALA A 560 -4.77 -17.17 -25.28
N ARG A 561 -4.35 -18.42 -25.02
CA ARG A 561 -3.83 -18.86 -23.72
C ARG A 561 -2.61 -18.07 -23.28
N GLU A 562 -1.72 -17.70 -24.21
CA GLU A 562 -0.48 -16.98 -23.87
C GLU A 562 -0.77 -15.56 -23.36
N VAL A 563 -1.80 -14.90 -23.88
CA VAL A 563 -2.24 -13.57 -23.40
C VAL A 563 -2.77 -13.67 -21.96
N LEU A 564 -3.56 -14.70 -21.66
CA LEU A 564 -4.08 -14.95 -20.30
C LEU A 564 -3.00 -15.38 -19.32
N ARG A 565 -1.98 -16.11 -19.78
CA ARG A 565 -0.77 -16.41 -18.99
C ARG A 565 -0.01 -15.13 -18.63
N MET A 566 0.17 -14.20 -19.56
CA MET A 566 0.78 -12.90 -19.26
C MET A 566 -0.11 -12.06 -18.32
N ALA A 567 -1.41 -12.05 -18.54
CA ALA A 567 -2.37 -11.38 -17.65
C ALA A 567 -2.32 -11.94 -16.22
N SER A 568 -2.11 -13.24 -16.05
CA SER A 568 -2.00 -13.87 -14.73
C SER A 568 -0.84 -13.33 -13.87
N VAL A 569 0.20 -12.79 -14.52
CA VAL A 569 1.35 -12.13 -13.87
C VAL A 569 0.96 -10.74 -13.35
N LEU A 570 0.08 -10.03 -14.05
CA LEU A 570 -0.40 -8.69 -13.68
C LEU A 570 -1.32 -8.70 -12.46
N GLY A 571 -2.04 -9.80 -12.25
CA GLY A 571 -2.97 -9.95 -11.13
C GLY A 571 -4.35 -10.42 -11.58
N ARG A 572 -5.24 -10.55 -10.59
CA ARG A 572 -6.64 -10.94 -10.84
C ARG A 572 -7.41 -9.87 -11.60
N ASP A 573 -7.16 -8.61 -11.28
CA ASP A 573 -7.65 -7.44 -11.99
C ASP A 573 -6.46 -6.84 -12.74
N PHE A 574 -6.61 -6.66 -14.05
CA PHE A 574 -5.54 -6.13 -14.89
C PHE A 574 -6.07 -5.17 -15.94
N SER A 575 -5.28 -4.12 -16.18
CA SER A 575 -5.54 -3.15 -17.25
C SER A 575 -5.14 -3.71 -18.60
N VAL A 576 -5.99 -3.51 -19.61
CA VAL A 576 -5.67 -3.83 -21.01
C VAL A 576 -4.48 -3.01 -21.51
N SER A 577 -4.30 -1.76 -21.06
CA SER A 577 -3.18 -0.93 -21.50
C SER A 577 -1.83 -1.49 -21.04
N LEU A 578 -1.74 -1.92 -19.78
CA LEU A 578 -0.53 -2.57 -19.26
C LEU A 578 -0.31 -3.94 -19.91
N LEU A 579 -1.37 -4.74 -20.08
CA LEU A 579 -1.26 -6.04 -20.75
C LEU A 579 -0.75 -5.92 -22.19
N ARG A 580 -1.18 -4.90 -22.94
CA ARG A 580 -0.68 -4.64 -24.30
C ARG A 580 0.82 -4.34 -24.32
N LEU A 581 1.29 -3.49 -23.41
CA LEU A 581 2.71 -3.16 -23.27
C LEU A 581 3.54 -4.39 -22.89
N VAL A 582 3.00 -5.24 -22.02
CA VAL A 582 3.65 -6.47 -21.55
C VAL A 582 3.54 -7.61 -22.57
N ALA A 583 2.52 -7.64 -23.42
CA ALA A 583 2.42 -8.62 -24.50
C ALA A 583 3.39 -8.28 -25.63
N ASP A 584 3.65 -6.99 -25.88
CA ASP A 584 4.35 -6.50 -27.09
C ASP A 584 3.70 -7.06 -28.36
N ALA A 585 2.36 -7.00 -28.37
CA ALA A 585 1.51 -7.53 -29.43
C ALA A 585 0.57 -6.43 -29.95
N PRO A 586 0.19 -6.46 -31.24
CA PRO A 586 -0.81 -5.56 -31.80
C PRO A 586 -2.14 -5.62 -31.04
N GLU A 587 -2.85 -4.48 -30.99
CA GLU A 587 -4.11 -4.32 -30.25
C GLU A 587 -5.17 -5.37 -30.60
N ASN A 588 -5.31 -5.66 -31.89
CA ASN A 588 -6.26 -6.65 -32.40
C ASN A 588 -5.97 -8.07 -31.90
N VAL A 589 -4.71 -8.45 -31.65
CA VAL A 589 -4.35 -9.77 -31.14
C VAL A 589 -4.74 -9.90 -29.66
N VAL A 590 -4.42 -8.89 -28.85
CA VAL A 590 -4.79 -8.88 -27.43
C VAL A 590 -6.30 -8.81 -27.27
N ALA A 591 -6.99 -7.97 -28.05
CA ALA A 591 -8.45 -7.86 -28.03
C ALA A 591 -9.14 -9.18 -28.38
N LYS A 592 -8.71 -9.86 -29.46
CA LYS A 592 -9.25 -11.19 -29.85
C LYS A 592 -9.04 -12.23 -28.75
N ALA A 593 -7.88 -12.23 -28.09
CA ALA A 593 -7.59 -13.19 -27.04
C ALA A 593 -8.43 -12.94 -25.77
N LEU A 594 -8.62 -11.67 -25.39
CA LEU A 594 -9.45 -11.30 -24.25
C LEU A 594 -10.93 -11.60 -24.50
N HIS A 595 -11.42 -11.29 -25.69
CA HIS A 595 -12.79 -11.60 -26.12
C HIS A 595 -13.08 -13.11 -26.07
N LYS A 596 -12.19 -13.94 -26.64
CA LYS A 596 -12.31 -15.40 -26.54
C LYS A 596 -12.28 -15.91 -25.09
N ALA A 597 -11.49 -15.29 -24.22
CA ALA A 597 -11.45 -15.63 -22.79
C ALA A 597 -12.70 -15.17 -22.02
N GLU A 598 -13.36 -14.10 -22.49
CA GLU A 598 -14.64 -13.61 -21.98
C GLU A 598 -15.82 -14.49 -22.42
N GLU A 599 -15.89 -14.88 -23.70
CA GLU A 599 -16.87 -15.85 -24.23
C GLU A 599 -16.85 -17.17 -23.46
N THR A 600 -15.65 -17.66 -23.15
CA THR A 600 -15.45 -18.88 -22.37
C THR A 600 -15.67 -18.67 -20.86
N GLY A 601 -15.99 -17.45 -20.41
CA GLY A 601 -16.32 -17.11 -19.04
C GLY A 601 -15.17 -17.26 -18.04
N LEU A 602 -13.92 -17.18 -18.52
CA LEU A 602 -12.72 -17.23 -17.67
C LEU A 602 -12.36 -15.86 -17.08
N ILE A 603 -12.63 -14.81 -17.86
CA ILE A 603 -12.53 -13.41 -17.45
C ILE A 603 -13.87 -12.72 -17.73
N TYR A 604 -14.07 -11.55 -17.13
CA TYR A 604 -15.16 -10.65 -17.52
C TYR A 604 -14.62 -9.23 -17.60
N ARG A 605 -15.17 -8.46 -18.54
CA ARG A 605 -14.85 -7.05 -18.67
C ARG A 605 -15.44 -6.25 -17.52
N SER A 606 -14.62 -5.39 -16.94
CA SER A 606 -15.05 -4.41 -15.95
C SER A 606 -14.74 -3.02 -16.47
N THR A 607 -15.77 -2.19 -16.62
CA THR A 607 -15.61 -0.78 -16.93
C THR A 607 -15.40 -0.02 -15.62
N SER A 608 -14.14 0.28 -15.30
CA SER A 608 -13.79 1.20 -14.21
C SER A 608 -13.52 2.59 -14.79
N GLN A 609 -13.49 3.62 -13.92
CA GLN A 609 -13.22 5.01 -14.33
C GLN A 609 -11.77 5.24 -14.85
N GLY A 610 -10.94 4.19 -14.94
CA GLY A 610 -9.52 4.23 -15.35
C GLY A 610 -9.17 3.55 -16.68
N GLY A 611 -10.17 3.14 -17.47
CA GLY A 611 -9.99 2.46 -18.76
C GLY A 611 -10.61 1.06 -18.79
N VAL A 612 -10.31 0.27 -19.82
CA VAL A 612 -10.82 -1.09 -19.93
C VAL A 612 -9.99 -2.03 -19.05
N HIS A 613 -10.64 -2.62 -18.05
CA HIS A 613 -10.08 -3.66 -17.20
C HIS A 613 -10.75 -4.99 -17.47
N TYR A 614 -10.01 -6.07 -17.23
CA TYR A 614 -10.57 -7.42 -17.16
C TYR A 614 -10.25 -8.02 -15.80
N ILE A 615 -11.20 -8.79 -15.30
CA ILE A 615 -11.06 -9.49 -14.03
C ILE A 615 -11.16 -10.98 -14.30
N PHE A 616 -10.19 -11.74 -13.79
CA PHE A 616 -10.33 -13.19 -13.70
C PHE A 616 -11.53 -13.52 -12.83
N LYS A 617 -12.49 -14.26 -13.42
CA LYS A 617 -13.75 -14.59 -12.75
C LYS A 617 -13.51 -15.18 -11.37
N HIS A 618 -12.47 -16.01 -11.25
CA HIS A 618 -12.00 -16.58 -10.00
C HIS A 618 -10.48 -16.50 -9.85
N ALA A 619 -9.99 -16.28 -8.62
CA ALA A 619 -8.56 -16.27 -8.32
C ALA A 619 -7.86 -17.58 -8.70
N LEU A 620 -8.56 -18.72 -8.59
CA LEU A 620 -8.00 -20.02 -8.99
C LEU A 620 -7.75 -20.14 -10.50
N ILE A 621 -8.46 -19.39 -11.34
CA ILE A 621 -8.21 -19.34 -12.79
C ILE A 621 -6.89 -18.62 -13.05
N GLN A 622 -6.68 -17.48 -12.38
CA GLN A 622 -5.41 -16.77 -12.41
C GLN A 622 -4.28 -17.68 -11.91
N ASP A 623 -4.47 -18.36 -10.78
CA ASP A 623 -3.47 -19.28 -10.20
C ASP A 623 -3.13 -20.43 -11.16
N ALA A 624 -4.12 -21.02 -11.82
CA ALA A 624 -3.92 -22.07 -12.81
C ALA A 624 -3.15 -21.56 -14.04
N ALA A 625 -3.49 -20.37 -14.55
CA ALA A 625 -2.78 -19.72 -15.64
C ALA A 625 -1.33 -19.41 -15.25
N TYR A 626 -1.10 -18.86 -14.05
CA TYR A 626 0.22 -18.50 -13.54
C TYR A 626 1.08 -19.73 -13.26
N ALA A 627 0.52 -20.77 -12.63
CA ALA A 627 1.23 -22.02 -12.33
C ALA A 627 1.61 -22.80 -13.60
N SER A 628 0.91 -22.57 -14.71
CA SER A 628 1.25 -23.17 -16.01
C SER A 628 2.48 -22.54 -16.68
N LEU A 629 2.99 -21.41 -16.15
CA LEU A 629 4.21 -20.77 -16.64
C LEU A 629 5.46 -21.51 -16.15
N VAL A 630 6.35 -21.87 -17.08
CA VAL A 630 7.70 -22.32 -16.73
C VAL A 630 8.51 -21.19 -16.08
N ARG A 631 9.45 -21.54 -15.18
CA ARG A 631 10.24 -20.58 -14.39
C ARG A 631 10.85 -19.43 -15.21
N LYS A 632 11.49 -19.75 -16.35
CA LYS A 632 12.12 -18.73 -17.23
C LYS A 632 11.09 -17.75 -17.82
N SER A 633 9.93 -18.24 -18.25
CA SER A 633 8.86 -17.40 -18.78
C SER A 633 8.26 -16.51 -17.70
N ARG A 634 8.03 -17.07 -16.50
CA ARG A 634 7.59 -16.30 -15.33
C ARG A 634 8.55 -15.16 -15.02
N GLN A 635 9.85 -15.44 -14.91
CA GLN A 635 10.88 -14.41 -14.67
C GLN A 635 10.87 -13.32 -15.75
N ARG A 636 10.85 -13.73 -17.03
CA ARG A 636 10.79 -12.80 -18.17
C ARG A 636 9.55 -11.91 -18.14
N TYR A 637 8.38 -12.44 -17.83
CA TYR A 637 7.16 -11.63 -17.77
C TYR A 637 7.19 -10.68 -16.58
N HIS A 638 7.66 -11.10 -15.41
CA HIS A 638 7.84 -10.21 -14.28
C HIS A 638 8.82 -9.06 -14.58
N ASP A 639 9.95 -9.32 -15.24
CA ASP A 639 10.90 -8.28 -15.66
C ASP A 639 10.22 -7.27 -16.61
N ARG A 640 9.49 -7.76 -17.62
CA ARG A 640 8.75 -6.90 -18.55
C ARG A 640 7.70 -6.05 -17.85
N VAL A 641 6.95 -6.62 -16.90
CA VAL A 641 5.95 -5.89 -16.12
C VAL A 641 6.61 -4.77 -15.32
N ALA A 642 7.67 -5.09 -14.56
CA ALA A 642 8.39 -4.11 -13.76
C ALA A 642 8.90 -2.95 -14.63
N ARG A 643 9.60 -3.24 -15.73
CA ARG A 643 10.13 -2.22 -16.63
C ARG A 643 9.04 -1.37 -17.27
N LYS A 644 7.93 -1.97 -17.70
CA LYS A 644 6.81 -1.21 -18.30
C LYS A 644 6.06 -0.36 -17.30
N LEU A 645 5.93 -0.80 -16.06
CA LEU A 645 5.41 0.03 -14.98
C LEU A 645 6.32 1.24 -14.73
N THR A 646 7.64 1.04 -14.60
CA THR A 646 8.59 2.14 -14.40
C THR A 646 8.64 3.12 -15.58
N GLU A 647 8.61 2.64 -16.82
CA GLU A 647 8.74 3.47 -18.03
C GLU A 647 7.45 4.24 -18.40
N HIS A 648 6.28 3.61 -18.27
CA HIS A 648 5.03 4.13 -18.85
C HIS A 648 4.00 4.56 -17.80
N PHE A 649 4.22 4.25 -16.52
CA PHE A 649 3.33 4.58 -15.41
C PHE A 649 4.13 5.13 -14.21
N PRO A 650 4.85 6.25 -14.38
CA PRO A 650 5.69 6.83 -13.32
C PRO A 650 4.90 7.18 -12.06
N GLU A 651 3.60 7.49 -12.19
CA GLU A 651 2.70 7.69 -11.06
C GLU A 651 2.54 6.42 -10.21
N ILE A 652 2.37 5.24 -10.84
CA ILE A 652 2.28 3.96 -10.11
C ILE A 652 3.63 3.63 -9.48
N ALA A 653 4.73 3.90 -10.19
CA ALA A 653 6.07 3.65 -9.68
C ALA A 653 6.38 4.50 -8.43
N ALA A 654 5.99 5.77 -8.44
CA ALA A 654 6.13 6.65 -7.28
C ALA A 654 5.14 6.30 -6.15
N GLU A 655 3.93 5.86 -6.49
CA GLU A 655 2.89 5.54 -5.52
C GLU A 655 3.11 4.20 -4.80
N GLN A 656 3.66 3.22 -5.51
CA GLN A 656 3.71 1.79 -5.11
C GLN A 656 5.04 1.12 -5.53
N PRO A 657 6.20 1.60 -5.07
CA PRO A 657 7.50 0.99 -5.38
C PRO A 657 7.61 -0.49 -4.95
N GLU A 658 6.90 -0.91 -3.91
CA GLU A 658 6.81 -2.30 -3.44
C GLU A 658 6.19 -3.26 -4.47
N LEU A 659 5.27 -2.78 -5.31
CA LEU A 659 4.68 -3.57 -6.39
C LEU A 659 5.75 -3.86 -7.44
N ILE A 660 6.52 -2.84 -7.83
CA ILE A 660 7.62 -2.96 -8.79
C ILE A 660 8.72 -3.87 -8.22
N ALA A 661 9.07 -3.69 -6.94
CA ALA A 661 10.04 -4.51 -6.25
C ALA A 661 9.66 -6.00 -6.24
N THR A 662 8.36 -6.30 -6.04
CA THR A 662 7.82 -7.67 -6.11
C THR A 662 8.00 -8.26 -7.50
N HIS A 663 7.76 -7.48 -8.56
CA HIS A 663 8.01 -7.95 -9.92
C HIS A 663 9.50 -8.15 -10.19
N PHE A 664 10.39 -7.23 -9.81
CA PHE A 664 11.83 -7.44 -9.99
C PHE A 664 12.39 -8.63 -9.19
N ASP A 665 11.93 -8.85 -7.95
CA ASP A 665 12.36 -10.02 -7.15
C ASP A 665 11.89 -11.33 -7.80
N ALA A 666 10.63 -11.38 -8.26
CA ALA A 666 10.10 -12.53 -8.99
C ALA A 666 10.79 -12.75 -10.36
N ALA A 667 11.35 -11.70 -10.95
CA ALA A 667 12.19 -11.75 -12.15
C ALA A 667 13.62 -12.21 -11.88
N ALA A 668 14.05 -12.27 -10.62
CA ALA A 668 15.45 -12.42 -10.20
C ALA A 668 16.36 -11.23 -10.61
N CYS A 669 15.79 -10.06 -10.83
CA CYS A 669 16.50 -8.78 -11.00
C CYS A 669 16.74 -8.17 -9.62
N TYR A 670 17.59 -8.81 -8.81
CA TYR A 670 17.67 -8.53 -7.37
C TYR A 670 18.23 -7.13 -7.03
N ALA A 671 19.05 -6.55 -7.90
CA ALA A 671 19.61 -5.22 -7.67
C ALA A 671 18.52 -4.15 -7.79
N GLU A 672 17.74 -4.20 -8.87
CA GLU A 672 16.58 -3.33 -9.05
C GLU A 672 15.51 -3.58 -7.98
N ALA A 673 15.26 -4.86 -7.62
CA ALA A 673 14.35 -5.20 -6.54
C ALA A 673 14.75 -4.55 -5.22
N ALA A 674 16.04 -4.64 -4.84
CA ALA A 674 16.53 -4.06 -3.59
C ALA A 674 16.38 -2.52 -3.54
N ARG A 675 16.58 -1.82 -4.66
CA ARG A 675 16.36 -0.37 -4.74
C ARG A 675 14.88 -0.02 -4.55
N CYS A 676 13.98 -0.68 -5.28
CA CYS A 676 12.55 -0.43 -5.15
C CYS A 676 12.02 -0.81 -3.74
N TRP A 677 12.56 -1.86 -3.11
CA TRP A 677 12.23 -2.19 -1.72
C TRP A 677 12.72 -1.11 -0.73
N MET A 678 13.89 -0.52 -0.95
CA MET A 678 14.38 0.59 -0.14
C MET A 678 13.47 1.83 -0.29
N GLU A 679 13.10 2.19 -1.52
CA GLU A 679 12.15 3.28 -1.80
C GLU A 679 10.79 3.03 -1.12
N ALA A 680 10.29 1.79 -1.15
CA ALA A 680 9.09 1.40 -0.42
C ALA A 680 9.24 1.56 1.10
N GLY A 681 10.40 1.19 1.65
CA GLY A 681 10.74 1.43 3.04
C GLY A 681 10.70 2.91 3.42
N GLU A 682 11.22 3.78 2.55
CA GLU A 682 11.32 5.23 2.82
C GLU A 682 9.93 5.85 2.86
N ARG A 683 9.10 5.42 1.91
CA ARG A 683 7.70 5.83 1.81
C ARG A 683 6.87 5.35 3.00
N ALA A 684 7.02 4.08 3.40
CA ALA A 684 6.36 3.55 4.59
C ALA A 684 6.79 4.32 5.85
N ALA A 685 8.08 4.66 5.97
CA ALA A 685 8.61 5.42 7.10
C ALA A 685 8.02 6.84 7.15
N GLY A 686 7.92 7.50 5.98
CA GLY A 686 7.26 8.80 5.84
C GLY A 686 5.80 8.81 6.32
N ARG A 687 5.10 7.67 6.22
CA ARG A 687 3.72 7.46 6.69
C ARG A 687 3.63 6.99 8.15
N GLY A 688 4.76 6.80 8.85
CA GLY A 688 4.79 6.26 10.21
C GLY A 688 4.51 4.74 10.29
N ALA A 689 4.56 4.03 9.16
CA ALA A 689 4.26 2.61 9.03
C ALA A 689 5.52 1.76 9.27
N ILE A 690 5.93 1.67 10.53
CA ILE A 690 7.19 1.07 10.96
C ILE A 690 7.29 -0.43 10.63
N GLN A 691 6.19 -1.18 10.75
CA GLN A 691 6.18 -2.63 10.46
C GLN A 691 6.39 -2.91 8.97
N GLU A 692 5.76 -2.10 8.11
CA GLU A 692 5.92 -2.14 6.67
C GLU A 692 7.33 -1.71 6.26
N THR A 693 7.89 -0.65 6.87
CA THR A 693 9.30 -0.25 6.66
C THR A 693 10.25 -1.39 6.96
N MET A 694 10.10 -2.07 8.10
CA MET A 694 10.93 -3.22 8.45
C MET A 694 10.76 -4.37 7.44
N SER A 695 9.52 -4.69 7.07
CA SER A 695 9.22 -5.74 6.09
C SER A 695 9.85 -5.46 4.72
N HIS A 696 9.82 -4.22 4.26
CA HIS A 696 10.46 -3.80 3.02
C HIS A 696 11.98 -3.86 3.10
N CYS A 697 12.57 -3.41 4.21
CA CYS A 697 14.02 -3.52 4.43
C CYS A 697 14.47 -4.99 4.44
N ASP A 698 13.73 -5.87 5.11
CA ASP A 698 14.03 -7.31 5.12
C ASP A 698 13.93 -7.93 3.72
N ALA A 699 12.94 -7.50 2.92
CA ALA A 699 12.83 -7.90 1.52
C ALA A 699 14.01 -7.40 0.68
N ALA A 700 14.46 -6.15 0.88
CA ALA A 700 15.66 -5.61 0.24
C ALA A 700 16.92 -6.39 0.62
N LEU A 701 17.15 -6.66 1.92
CA LEU A 701 18.27 -7.46 2.40
C LEU A 701 18.24 -8.90 1.85
N LYS A 702 17.06 -9.49 1.68
CA LYS A 702 16.90 -10.81 1.07
C LYS A 702 17.26 -10.81 -0.41
N ALA A 703 16.88 -9.75 -1.15
CA ALA A 703 17.28 -9.57 -2.54
C ALA A 703 18.79 -9.37 -2.66
N LEU A 704 19.38 -8.51 -1.82
CA LEU A 704 20.83 -8.24 -1.77
C LEU A 704 21.65 -9.52 -1.50
N ARG A 705 21.20 -10.39 -0.59
CA ARG A 705 21.85 -11.69 -0.31
C ARG A 705 21.90 -12.64 -1.52
N ARG A 706 21.08 -12.40 -2.54
CA ARG A 706 21.04 -13.20 -3.78
C ARG A 706 21.87 -12.59 -4.91
N LEU A 707 22.47 -11.42 -4.70
CA LEU A 707 23.39 -10.83 -5.67
C LEU A 707 24.72 -11.60 -5.70
N THR A 708 25.37 -11.55 -6.86
CA THR A 708 26.74 -12.04 -7.00
C THR A 708 27.70 -11.14 -6.21
N PRO A 709 28.74 -11.70 -5.55
CA PRO A 709 29.71 -10.93 -4.76
C PRO A 709 30.38 -9.78 -5.52
N ASP A 710 30.48 -9.87 -6.84
CA ASP A 710 31.13 -8.88 -7.71
C ASP A 710 30.26 -7.64 -8.00
N PHE A 711 29.03 -7.55 -7.47
CA PHE A 711 28.17 -6.40 -7.68
C PHE A 711 28.66 -5.20 -6.86
N ALA A 712 29.41 -4.30 -7.51
CA ALA A 712 30.14 -3.19 -6.86
C ALA A 712 29.27 -2.28 -5.98
N GLU A 713 28.01 -2.04 -6.34
CA GLU A 713 27.09 -1.19 -5.59
C GLU A 713 26.40 -1.91 -4.41
N GLY A 714 26.54 -3.23 -4.30
CA GLY A 714 25.85 -4.07 -3.32
C GLY A 714 26.08 -3.65 -1.86
N PRO A 715 27.33 -3.51 -1.41
CA PRO A 715 27.64 -3.05 -0.05
C PRO A 715 27.06 -1.67 0.28
N GLY A 716 27.12 -0.72 -0.67
CA GLY A 716 26.59 0.63 -0.47
C GLY A 716 25.06 0.65 -0.33
N LEU A 717 24.36 -0.16 -1.14
CA LEU A 717 22.91 -0.33 -1.05
C LEU A 717 22.51 -1.04 0.24
N GLU A 718 23.26 -2.06 0.67
CA GLU A 718 23.03 -2.74 1.94
C GLU A 718 23.16 -1.78 3.12
N ILE A 719 24.17 -0.90 3.13
CA ILE A 719 24.30 0.12 4.18
C ILE A 719 23.05 1.02 4.23
N ALA A 720 22.58 1.51 3.08
CA ALA A 720 21.40 2.38 3.04
C ALA A 720 20.15 1.69 3.62
N VAL A 721 19.92 0.42 3.26
CA VAL A 721 18.84 -0.40 3.81
C VAL A 721 19.01 -0.63 5.32
N GLN A 722 20.22 -0.92 5.79
CA GLN A 722 20.49 -1.13 7.22
C GLN A 722 20.27 0.14 8.05
N MET A 723 20.63 1.32 7.52
CA MET A 723 20.38 2.60 8.21
C MET A 723 18.88 2.88 8.35
N GLN A 724 18.10 2.61 7.30
CA GLN A 724 16.66 2.72 7.36
C GLN A 724 16.05 1.72 8.36
N LEU A 725 16.49 0.46 8.30
CA LEU A 725 16.04 -0.59 9.20
C LEU A 725 16.38 -0.28 10.66
N MET A 726 17.54 0.33 10.91
CA MET A 726 17.95 0.79 12.24
C MET A 726 16.99 1.82 12.82
N SER A 727 16.61 2.85 12.04
CA SER A 727 15.61 3.84 12.45
C SER A 727 14.25 3.21 12.77
N ALA A 728 13.81 2.26 11.93
CA ALA A 728 12.56 1.53 12.16
C ALA A 728 12.61 0.64 13.42
N ARG A 729 13.72 -0.07 13.64
CA ARG A 729 13.96 -0.90 14.83
C ARG A 729 14.05 -0.07 16.11
N MET A 730 14.67 1.12 16.07
CA MET A 730 14.67 2.05 17.20
C MET A 730 13.25 2.48 17.58
N ALA A 731 12.40 2.76 16.59
CA ALA A 731 11.00 3.13 16.83
C ALA A 731 10.15 1.95 17.34
N ALA A 732 10.41 0.72 16.88
CA ALA A 732 9.63 -0.47 17.25
C ALA A 732 10.05 -1.09 18.59
N TYR A 733 11.35 -1.17 18.86
CA TYR A 733 11.93 -1.96 19.96
C TYR A 733 12.71 -1.11 20.97
N GLY A 734 12.87 0.18 20.70
CA GLY A 734 13.72 1.07 21.48
C GLY A 734 15.19 1.02 21.07
N TRP A 735 15.92 2.05 21.50
CA TRP A 735 17.31 2.28 21.14
C TRP A 735 18.28 1.22 21.70
N ALA A 736 17.97 0.62 22.86
CA ALA A 736 18.83 -0.38 23.51
C ALA A 736 18.59 -1.82 23.01
N SER A 737 17.82 -2.01 21.94
CA SER A 737 17.45 -3.34 21.43
C SER A 737 18.62 -4.05 20.72
N ASN A 738 18.59 -5.39 20.68
CA ASN A 738 19.64 -6.18 20.01
C ASN A 738 19.56 -6.00 18.49
N GLU A 739 18.35 -5.78 17.99
CA GLU A 739 18.05 -5.58 16.60
C GLU A 739 18.70 -4.30 16.05
N VAL A 740 18.77 -3.22 16.86
CA VAL A 740 19.50 -2.00 16.49
C VAL A 740 21.01 -2.26 16.44
N GLU A 741 21.54 -2.97 17.44
CA GLU A 741 22.95 -3.35 17.51
C GLU A 741 23.41 -4.13 16.28
N GLU A 742 22.64 -5.15 15.86
CA GLU A 742 22.92 -5.96 14.67
C GLU A 742 23.05 -5.09 13.40
N SER A 743 22.14 -4.13 13.22
CA SER A 743 22.20 -3.21 12.07
C SER A 743 23.44 -2.31 12.15
N CYS A 744 23.77 -1.76 13.33
CA CYS A 744 24.96 -0.92 13.47
C CYS A 744 26.26 -1.72 13.22
N LEU A 745 26.36 -2.95 13.73
CA LEU A 745 27.52 -3.83 13.50
C LEU A 745 27.69 -4.13 12.01
N ARG A 746 26.59 -4.39 11.30
CA ARG A 746 26.64 -4.65 9.86
C ARG A 746 27.04 -3.43 9.04
N VAL A 747 26.50 -2.24 9.37
CA VAL A 747 26.93 -0.99 8.71
C VAL A 747 28.41 -0.72 8.99
N ARG A 748 28.89 -0.94 10.22
CA ARG A 748 30.31 -0.78 10.57
C ARG A 748 31.20 -1.67 9.69
N GLU A 749 30.86 -2.95 9.55
CA GLU A 749 31.61 -3.90 8.72
C GLU A 749 31.69 -3.44 7.27
N LEU A 750 30.55 -3.10 6.66
CA LEU A 750 30.46 -2.68 5.27
C LEU A 750 31.15 -1.33 5.02
N ALA A 751 31.00 -0.37 5.94
CA ALA A 751 31.64 0.94 5.84
C ALA A 751 33.17 0.82 5.92
N MET A 752 33.70 -0.09 6.76
CA MET A 752 35.14 -0.38 6.78
C MET A 752 35.61 -1.02 5.47
N GLN A 753 34.85 -1.95 4.89
CA GLN A 753 35.18 -2.57 3.59
C GLN A 753 35.23 -1.54 2.46
N LEU A 754 34.35 -0.54 2.49
CA LEU A 754 34.26 0.53 1.48
C LEU A 754 35.18 1.73 1.77
N ASN A 755 35.88 1.77 2.91
CA ASN A 755 36.56 2.96 3.43
C ASN A 755 35.64 4.21 3.50
N ASP A 756 34.38 4.01 3.89
CA ASP A 756 33.36 5.06 4.01
C ASP A 756 33.34 5.65 5.42
N GLY A 757 34.20 6.64 5.65
CA GLY A 757 34.38 7.29 6.96
C GLY A 757 33.09 7.86 7.58
N PRO A 758 32.28 8.66 6.85
CA PRO A 758 31.02 9.20 7.37
C PRO A 758 30.02 8.13 7.81
N ARG A 759 29.85 7.05 7.05
CA ARG A 759 28.92 5.97 7.43
C ARG A 759 29.48 5.12 8.57
N LEU A 760 30.79 4.92 8.63
CA LEU A 760 31.46 4.31 9.77
C LEU A 760 31.23 5.12 11.05
N PHE A 761 31.35 6.45 10.98
CA PHE A 761 31.09 7.34 12.11
C PHE A 761 29.65 7.19 12.62
N GLY A 762 28.67 7.21 11.72
CA GLY A 762 27.26 7.01 12.08
C GLY A 762 26.99 5.65 12.74
N ALA A 763 27.60 4.57 12.22
CA ALA A 763 27.48 3.24 12.81
C ALA A 763 28.10 3.14 14.21
N LEU A 764 29.27 3.73 14.42
CA LEU A 764 29.91 3.78 15.73
C LEU A 764 29.09 4.60 16.73
N TYR A 765 28.52 5.72 16.30
CA TYR A 765 27.64 6.54 17.13
C TYR A 765 26.36 5.79 17.55
N GLY A 766 25.77 5.02 16.62
CA GLY A 766 24.66 4.12 16.92
C GLY A 766 25.03 3.03 17.93
N LEU A 767 26.16 2.35 17.75
CA LEU A 767 26.66 1.35 18.72
C LEU A 767 26.92 1.96 20.10
N TRP A 768 27.57 3.13 20.14
CA TRP A 768 27.78 3.88 21.37
C TRP A 768 26.46 4.13 22.09
N SER A 769 25.44 4.61 21.37
CA SER A 769 24.10 4.87 21.95
C SER A 769 23.44 3.61 22.50
N VAL A 770 23.57 2.46 21.83
CA VAL A 770 23.04 1.16 22.31
C VAL A 770 23.68 0.76 23.63
N TYR A 771 25.01 0.67 23.66
CA TYR A 771 25.75 0.22 24.86
C TYR A 771 25.61 1.21 26.01
N PHE A 772 25.59 2.51 25.70
CA PHE A 772 25.33 3.57 26.67
C PHE A 772 23.98 3.38 27.35
N LEU A 773 22.89 3.18 26.60
CA LEU A 773 21.56 3.01 27.18
C LEU A 773 21.38 1.70 27.98
N ARG A 774 22.18 0.67 27.69
CA ARG A 774 22.27 -0.56 28.47
C ARG A 774 23.14 -0.44 29.73
N GLY A 775 23.84 0.69 29.92
CA GLY A 775 24.75 0.89 31.05
C GLY A 775 26.09 0.14 30.91
N GLU A 776 26.46 -0.31 29.71
CA GLU A 776 27.72 -0.98 29.39
C GLU A 776 28.84 0.06 29.19
N LEU A 777 29.17 0.81 30.26
CA LEU A 777 30.00 2.01 30.16
C LEU A 777 31.43 1.79 29.68
N ARG A 778 32.00 0.60 29.92
CA ARG A 778 33.38 0.28 29.52
C ARG A 778 33.48 0.17 28.00
N GLU A 779 32.64 -0.68 27.42
CA GLU A 779 32.50 -0.90 25.98
C GLU A 779 32.10 0.42 25.28
N CYS A 780 31.22 1.18 25.92
CA CYS A 780 30.78 2.49 25.49
C CYS A 780 31.96 3.49 25.39
N LEU A 781 32.83 3.57 26.40
CA LEU A 781 33.97 4.49 26.41
C LEU A 781 34.99 4.14 25.31
N GLU A 782 35.25 2.85 25.08
CA GLU A 782 36.14 2.41 24.00
C GLU A 782 35.65 2.87 22.62
N ILE A 783 34.34 2.80 22.37
CA ILE A 783 33.74 3.27 21.10
C ILE A 783 33.72 4.80 21.05
N ALA A 784 33.36 5.47 22.14
CA ALA A 784 33.34 6.93 22.21
C ALA A 784 34.69 7.56 21.88
N LEU A 785 35.80 6.97 22.38
CA LEU A 785 37.15 7.43 22.07
C LEU A 785 37.49 7.27 20.59
N ARG A 786 37.03 6.19 19.93
CA ARG A 786 37.19 6.02 18.47
C ARG A 786 36.40 7.06 17.67
N ILE A 787 35.17 7.38 18.11
CA ILE A 787 34.36 8.45 17.51
C ILE A 787 35.11 9.79 17.61
N LEU A 788 35.69 10.09 18.78
CA LEU A 788 36.44 11.32 18.99
C LEU A 788 37.71 11.40 18.11
N ASP A 789 38.47 10.30 17.98
CA ASP A 789 39.64 10.23 17.10
C ASP A 789 39.24 10.48 15.63
N MET A 790 38.18 9.82 15.15
CA MET A 790 37.64 10.06 13.80
C MET A 790 37.18 11.51 13.62
N ALA A 791 36.52 12.10 14.62
CA ALA A 791 36.08 13.49 14.57
C ALA A 791 37.27 14.47 14.44
N GLN A 792 38.37 14.21 15.16
CA GLN A 792 39.58 15.01 15.09
C GLN A 792 40.27 14.90 13.73
N GLN A 793 40.29 13.70 13.14
CA GLN A 793 40.87 13.47 11.81
C GLN A 793 40.09 14.18 10.69
N VAL A 794 38.75 14.17 10.77
CA VAL A 794 37.89 14.83 9.78
C VAL A 794 37.85 16.35 9.96
N GLY A 795 37.90 16.84 11.21
CA GLY A 795 38.02 18.25 11.53
C GLY A 795 36.76 19.11 11.27
N THR A 796 35.58 18.50 11.14
CA THR A 796 34.32 19.25 11.00
C THR A 796 33.70 19.57 12.37
N PRO A 797 33.12 20.78 12.57
CA PRO A 797 32.48 21.14 13.84
C PRO A 797 31.37 20.18 14.27
N THR A 798 30.60 19.63 13.33
CA THR A 798 29.53 18.65 13.61
C THR A 798 30.07 17.36 14.23
N PHE A 799 31.14 16.80 13.67
CA PHE A 799 31.73 15.57 14.21
C PHE A 799 32.47 15.84 15.52
N ALA A 800 33.14 16.99 15.65
CA ALA A 800 33.76 17.39 16.92
C ALA A 800 32.73 17.48 18.06
N LEU A 801 31.55 18.07 17.81
CA LEU A 801 30.44 18.10 18.76
C LEU A 801 29.95 16.69 19.12
N ALA A 802 29.74 15.83 18.13
CA ALA A 802 29.27 14.46 18.36
C ALA A 802 30.29 13.59 19.13
N GLY A 803 31.58 13.72 18.83
CA GLY A 803 32.64 13.01 19.55
C GLY A 803 32.79 13.49 20.99
N ALA A 804 32.73 14.81 21.23
CA ALA A 804 32.78 15.36 22.57
C ALA A 804 31.54 15.00 23.40
N HIS A 805 30.37 14.97 22.77
CA HIS A 805 29.14 14.44 23.37
C HIS A 805 29.35 12.98 23.79
N ALA A 806 29.76 12.11 22.88
CA ALA A 806 29.91 10.68 23.18
C ALA A 806 30.85 10.42 24.36
N VAL A 807 32.04 11.02 24.34
CA VAL A 807 33.05 10.83 25.39
C VAL A 807 32.64 11.50 26.69
N GLY A 808 32.28 12.79 26.65
CA GLY A 808 31.94 13.55 27.84
C GLY A 808 30.74 12.97 28.59
N TYR A 809 29.73 12.51 27.87
CA TYR A 809 28.53 11.94 28.48
C TYR A 809 28.79 10.57 29.10
N THR A 810 29.61 9.74 28.47
CA THR A 810 30.07 8.46 29.03
C THR A 810 30.87 8.67 30.32
N LEU A 811 31.81 9.63 30.30
CA LEU A 811 32.64 9.96 31.46
C LEU A 811 31.82 10.51 32.63
N TYR A 812 30.79 11.33 32.38
CA TYR A 812 29.88 11.80 33.41
C TYR A 812 29.23 10.62 34.16
N PHE A 813 28.65 9.66 33.42
CA PHE A 813 28.02 8.50 34.04
C PHE A 813 29.02 7.56 34.74
N ALA A 814 30.25 7.50 34.23
CA ALA A 814 31.34 6.78 34.88
C ALA A 814 31.86 7.46 36.17
N GLY A 815 31.39 8.66 36.50
CA GLY A 815 31.83 9.43 37.68
C GLY A 815 33.09 10.27 37.46
N GLU A 816 33.54 10.44 36.21
CA GLU A 816 34.75 11.18 35.82
C GLU A 816 34.41 12.65 35.48
N PHE A 817 33.85 13.38 36.45
CA PHE A 817 33.22 14.69 36.24
C PHE A 817 34.17 15.78 35.70
N ALA A 818 35.41 15.83 36.18
CA ALA A 818 36.40 16.80 35.73
C ALA A 818 36.75 16.60 34.24
N GLN A 819 36.91 15.34 33.82
CA GLN A 819 37.20 15.00 32.43
C GLN A 819 36.00 15.30 31.52
N ALA A 820 34.78 14.95 31.97
CA ALA A 820 33.55 15.28 31.26
C ALA A 820 33.46 16.79 30.99
N ARG A 821 33.70 17.64 31.99
CA ARG A 821 33.73 19.10 31.82
C ARG A 821 34.78 19.59 30.84
N GLY A 822 35.97 18.98 30.83
CA GLY A 822 37.01 19.30 29.85
C GLY A 822 36.51 19.12 28.41
N HIS A 823 35.83 18.02 28.13
CA HIS A 823 35.19 17.80 26.82
C HIS A 823 34.05 18.78 26.54
N ALA A 824 33.22 19.10 27.53
CA ALA A 824 32.14 20.07 27.37
C ALA A 824 32.67 21.47 27.03
N ALA A 825 33.65 21.97 27.77
CA ALA A 825 34.23 23.30 27.56
C ALA A 825 34.83 23.43 26.15
N ASN A 826 35.60 22.44 25.72
CA ASN A 826 36.19 22.42 24.39
C ASN A 826 35.12 22.40 23.29
N ALA A 827 34.05 21.62 23.47
CA ALA A 827 32.96 21.52 22.50
C ALA A 827 32.14 22.80 22.40
N MET A 828 31.83 23.44 23.54
CA MET A 828 31.11 24.72 23.59
C MET A 828 31.89 25.84 22.91
N MET A 829 33.21 25.88 23.07
CA MET A 829 34.07 26.86 22.40
C MET A 829 34.12 26.69 20.88
N ALA A 830 34.01 25.45 20.38
CA ALA A 830 34.12 25.13 18.96
C ALA A 830 32.76 25.08 18.23
N ALA A 831 31.65 25.27 18.93
CA ALA A 831 30.31 25.10 18.39
C ALA A 831 29.90 26.23 17.44
N THR A 832 29.25 25.87 16.33
CA THR A 832 28.55 26.83 15.47
C THR A 832 27.05 26.50 15.40
N PRO A 833 26.16 27.48 15.14
CA PRO A 833 24.72 27.22 15.00
C PRO A 833 24.40 26.15 13.96
N GLU A 834 25.14 26.12 12.85
CA GLU A 834 24.98 25.11 11.80
C GLU A 834 25.35 23.73 12.33
N ALA A 835 26.47 23.61 13.05
CA ALA A 835 26.92 22.34 13.60
C ALA A 835 25.91 21.76 14.59
N ILE A 836 25.33 22.61 15.45
CA ILE A 836 24.27 22.22 16.40
C ILE A 836 23.08 21.65 15.64
N TRP A 837 22.58 22.37 14.64
CA TRP A 837 21.44 21.91 13.83
C TRP A 837 21.73 20.63 13.04
N GLN A 838 22.96 20.44 12.55
CA GLN A 838 23.34 19.20 11.87
C GLN A 838 23.32 18.00 12.84
N THR A 839 23.74 18.17 14.10
CA THR A 839 23.63 17.07 15.09
C THR A 839 22.18 16.67 15.36
N VAL A 840 21.25 17.64 15.41
CA VAL A 840 19.81 17.36 15.53
C VAL A 840 19.32 16.52 14.35
N LYS A 841 19.70 16.87 13.12
CA LYS A 841 19.31 16.12 11.92
C LYS A 841 19.87 14.70 11.90
N MET A 842 21.14 14.55 12.26
CA MET A 842 21.83 13.25 12.20
C MET A 842 21.40 12.30 13.32
N PHE A 843 21.21 12.81 14.54
CA PHE A 843 21.06 11.99 15.74
C PHE A 843 19.71 12.14 16.43
N GLN A 844 18.77 12.92 15.84
CA GLN A 844 17.43 13.19 16.39
C GLN A 844 17.46 13.89 17.76
N LEU A 845 18.61 14.43 18.16
CA LEU A 845 18.82 15.15 19.41
C LEU A 845 19.98 16.15 19.25
N SER A 846 19.90 17.28 19.95
CA SER A 846 20.99 18.26 19.98
C SER A 846 22.13 17.77 20.88
N SER A 847 23.28 17.46 20.28
CA SER A 847 24.50 17.15 21.04
C SER A 847 24.90 18.29 21.97
N MET A 848 24.67 19.55 21.57
CA MET A 848 24.99 20.71 22.42
C MET A 848 24.09 20.77 23.66
N THR A 849 22.81 20.42 23.53
CA THR A 849 21.88 20.32 24.67
C THR A 849 22.33 19.22 25.63
N VAL A 850 22.81 18.08 25.11
CA VAL A 850 23.40 17.04 25.97
C VAL A 850 24.67 17.52 26.67
N ILE A 851 25.56 18.20 25.92
CA ILE A 851 26.82 18.73 26.45
C ILE A 851 26.60 19.72 27.59
N ARG A 852 25.69 20.68 27.41
CA ARG A 852 25.30 21.61 28.48
C ARG A 852 24.72 20.88 29.69
N ALA A 853 23.92 19.84 29.47
CA ALA A 853 23.24 19.11 30.52
C ALA A 853 24.23 18.38 31.44
N PHE A 854 25.12 17.55 30.87
CA PHE A 854 26.10 16.85 31.69
C PHE A 854 27.15 17.80 32.28
N ASN A 855 27.45 18.93 31.65
CA ASN A 855 28.30 19.97 32.23
C ASN A 855 27.64 20.58 33.48
N ALA A 856 26.36 20.94 33.41
CA ALA A 856 25.58 21.45 34.55
C ALA A 856 25.57 20.43 35.70
N ALA A 857 25.31 19.16 35.42
CA ALA A 857 25.34 18.14 36.47
C ALA A 857 26.75 17.91 37.03
N SER A 858 27.79 17.92 36.20
CA SER A 858 29.18 17.78 36.67
C SER A 858 29.60 18.95 37.57
N LEU A 859 29.17 20.18 37.25
CA LEU A 859 29.36 21.35 38.11
C LEU A 859 28.73 21.13 39.50
N TRP A 860 27.50 20.62 39.54
CA TRP A 860 26.85 20.33 40.82
C TRP A 860 27.59 19.25 41.60
N MET A 861 28.00 18.16 40.95
CA MET A 861 28.74 17.07 41.59
C MET A 861 30.01 17.58 42.29
N MET A 862 30.73 18.50 41.65
CA MET A 862 31.98 19.07 42.18
C MET A 862 31.80 20.25 43.14
N GLY A 863 30.57 20.60 43.51
CA GLY A 863 30.28 21.66 44.48
C GLY A 863 30.10 23.06 43.87
N GLU A 864 30.07 23.21 42.54
CA GLU A 864 29.85 24.50 41.86
C GLU A 864 28.34 24.73 41.58
N THR A 865 27.52 24.74 42.63
CA THR A 865 26.05 24.72 42.55
C THR A 865 25.43 25.89 41.79
N MET A 866 25.90 27.11 42.04
CA MET A 866 25.38 28.31 41.38
C MET A 866 25.71 28.36 39.89
N GLN A 867 26.84 27.79 39.48
CA GLN A 867 27.19 27.67 38.06
C GLN A 867 26.38 26.56 37.39
N SER A 868 26.17 25.44 38.09
CA SER A 868 25.29 24.36 37.63
C SER A 868 23.89 24.89 37.27
N ALA A 869 23.29 25.67 38.17
CA ALA A 869 21.95 26.21 37.96
C ALA A 869 21.88 27.18 36.77
N ARG A 870 22.89 28.04 36.59
CA ARG A 870 22.99 28.93 35.41
C ARG A 870 23.14 28.14 34.12
N GLU A 871 24.00 27.12 34.12
CA GLU A 871 24.22 26.28 32.94
C GLU A 871 22.96 25.51 32.55
N MET A 872 22.19 25.03 33.54
CA MET A 872 20.90 24.38 33.28
C MET A 872 19.88 25.35 32.69
N ARG A 873 19.87 26.62 33.12
CA ARG A 873 19.00 27.63 32.50
C ARG A 873 19.37 27.87 31.03
N LEU A 874 20.66 28.04 30.73
CA LEU A 874 21.15 28.18 29.35
C LEU A 874 20.81 26.97 28.48
N ASN A 875 20.84 25.77 29.06
CA ASN A 875 20.41 24.55 28.39
C ASN A 875 18.96 24.63 27.94
N PHE A 876 18.06 25.01 28.86
CA PHE A 876 16.64 25.12 28.56
C PHE A 876 16.33 26.20 27.53
N ASP A 877 16.90 27.39 27.68
CA ASP A 877 16.69 28.49 26.74
C ASP A 877 17.09 28.05 25.32
N MET A 878 18.26 27.40 25.18
CA MET A 878 18.71 26.86 23.90
C MET A 878 17.82 25.71 23.36
N ALA A 879 17.34 24.82 24.23
CA ALA A 879 16.44 23.75 23.81
C ALA A 879 15.12 24.31 23.25
N VAL A 880 14.59 25.36 23.87
CA VAL A 880 13.40 26.09 23.40
C VAL A 880 13.68 26.84 22.09
N GLU A 881 14.82 27.52 21.98
CA GLU A 881 15.24 28.23 20.75
C GLU A 881 15.37 27.30 19.54
N LEU A 882 15.86 26.07 19.76
CA LEU A 882 15.93 25.05 18.71
C LEU A 882 14.55 24.61 18.20
N ASN A 883 13.48 24.83 18.96
CA ASN A 883 12.11 24.48 18.60
C ASN A 883 11.99 23.02 18.08
N HIS A 884 12.69 22.11 18.75
CA HIS A 884 12.71 20.67 18.43
C HIS A 884 12.24 19.89 19.66
N LEU A 885 11.01 19.39 19.64
CA LEU A 885 10.32 18.81 20.80
C LEU A 885 11.11 17.69 21.50
N PRO A 886 11.74 16.73 20.79
CA PRO A 886 12.60 15.73 21.44
C PRO A 886 13.76 16.34 22.24
N THR A 887 14.36 17.43 21.73
CA THR A 887 15.44 18.13 22.43
C THR A 887 14.94 18.82 23.70
N VAL A 888 13.76 19.44 23.64
CA VAL A 888 13.13 20.09 24.81
C VAL A 888 12.78 19.05 25.88
N ALA A 889 12.14 17.95 25.47
CA ALA A 889 11.78 16.88 26.39
C ALA A 889 13.01 16.18 26.98
N TYR A 890 14.09 15.98 26.21
CA TYR A 890 15.37 15.54 26.74
C TYR A 890 15.93 16.51 27.80
N ALA A 891 16.01 17.81 27.49
CA ALA A 891 16.53 18.81 28.42
C ALA A 891 15.75 18.81 29.74
N MET A 892 14.42 18.78 29.66
CA MET A 892 13.55 18.68 30.83
C MET A 892 13.78 17.36 31.59
N SER A 893 13.92 16.24 30.88
CA SER A 893 14.16 14.94 31.52
C SER A 893 15.46 14.93 32.32
N PHE A 894 16.52 15.54 31.79
CA PHE A 894 17.77 15.68 32.50
C PHE A 894 17.68 16.69 33.65
N GLY A 895 16.89 17.75 33.48
CA GLY A 895 16.54 18.70 34.54
C GLY A 895 15.88 18.05 35.74
N MET A 896 15.00 17.06 35.54
CA MET A 896 14.42 16.29 36.65
C MET A 896 15.48 15.62 37.53
N TYR A 897 16.57 15.12 36.94
CA TYR A 897 17.67 14.54 37.72
C TYR A 897 18.33 15.58 38.60
N ILE A 898 18.65 16.73 38.02
CA ILE A 898 19.28 17.83 38.75
C ILE A 898 18.34 18.37 39.84
N TYR A 899 17.04 18.52 39.56
CA TYR A 899 16.05 18.97 40.56
C TYR A 899 15.82 17.96 41.68
N HIS A 900 15.88 16.65 41.37
CA HIS A 900 15.91 15.62 42.40
C HIS A 900 17.17 15.74 43.26
N PHE A 901 18.35 15.95 42.66
CA PHE A 901 19.57 16.22 43.41
C PHE A 901 19.40 17.45 44.29
N TRP A 902 18.78 18.51 43.78
CA TRP A 902 18.51 19.72 44.54
C TRP A 902 17.39 19.57 45.56
N ARG A 903 16.68 18.44 45.66
CA ARG A 903 15.52 18.27 46.56
C ARG A 903 14.40 19.31 46.33
N ASP A 904 14.31 19.94 45.15
CA ASP A 904 13.24 20.89 44.81
C ASP A 904 12.01 20.14 44.27
N VAL A 905 11.14 19.70 45.18
CA VAL A 905 9.93 18.92 44.89
C VAL A 905 8.96 19.66 43.95
N GLU A 906 8.87 20.98 44.09
CA GLU A 906 7.97 21.83 43.32
C GLU A 906 8.40 21.90 41.85
N LEU A 907 9.67 22.24 41.58
CA LEU A 907 10.21 22.28 40.22
C LEU A 907 10.22 20.89 39.56
N LEU A 908 10.56 19.86 40.33
CA LEU A 908 10.55 18.49 39.83
C LEU A 908 9.15 18.06 39.38
N ARG A 909 8.12 18.38 40.18
CA ARG A 909 6.72 18.11 39.85
C ARG A 909 6.25 18.89 38.62
N ALA A 910 6.55 20.19 38.56
CA ALA A 910 6.19 21.03 37.41
C ALA A 910 6.83 20.50 36.12
N THR A 911 8.12 20.22 36.15
CA THR A 911 8.88 19.66 35.01
C THR A 911 8.34 18.29 34.58
N ALA A 912 8.08 17.39 35.53
CA ALA A 912 7.53 16.07 35.23
C ALA A 912 6.13 16.14 34.61
N ARG A 913 5.27 17.07 35.03
CA ARG A 913 3.95 17.31 34.42
C ARG A 913 4.09 17.81 32.99
N GLU A 914 4.99 18.74 32.72
CA GLU A 914 5.16 19.28 31.38
C GLU A 914 5.75 18.26 30.40
N ILE A 915 6.75 17.47 30.83
CA ILE A 915 7.22 16.33 30.03
C ILE A 915 6.09 15.36 29.74
N LEU A 916 5.24 15.03 30.73
CA LEU A 916 4.11 14.14 30.51
C LEU A 916 3.11 14.73 29.52
N ARG A 917 2.85 16.03 29.58
CA ARG A 917 1.97 16.75 28.63
C ARG A 917 2.50 16.66 27.20
N VAL A 918 3.80 16.90 27.02
CA VAL A 918 4.46 16.82 25.70
C VAL A 918 4.56 15.36 25.23
N SER A 919 4.92 14.43 26.11
CA SER A 919 5.18 13.02 25.77
C SER A 919 3.92 12.21 25.54
N ALA A 920 2.82 12.50 26.24
CA ALA A 920 1.52 11.86 26.01
C ALA A 920 0.90 12.30 24.67
N ARG A 921 1.17 13.54 24.23
CA ARG A 921 0.76 14.04 22.92
C ARG A 921 1.57 13.42 21.79
N GLU A 922 2.89 13.29 21.97
CA GLU A 922 3.81 12.89 20.90
C GLU A 922 4.18 11.39 20.89
N GLY A 923 3.92 10.64 21.96
CA GLY A 923 4.17 9.19 22.04
C GLY A 923 5.59 8.79 22.42
N TYR A 924 6.30 9.58 23.24
CA TYR A 924 7.66 9.25 23.67
C TYR A 924 7.68 8.16 24.76
N ALA A 925 7.89 6.91 24.35
CA ALA A 925 7.74 5.71 25.20
C ALA A 925 8.63 5.69 26.47
N MET A 926 9.81 6.32 26.45
CA MET A 926 10.72 6.36 27.59
C MET A 926 10.35 7.42 28.64
N TRP A 927 9.91 8.60 28.19
CA TRP A 927 9.72 9.74 29.09
C TRP A 927 8.42 9.67 29.88
N VAL A 928 7.38 9.01 29.36
CA VAL A 928 6.11 8.81 30.08
C VAL A 928 6.31 8.06 31.42
N PRO A 929 6.88 6.84 31.46
CA PRO A 929 7.06 6.14 32.73
C PRO A 929 8.07 6.85 33.64
N MET A 930 9.08 7.54 33.10
CA MET A 930 10.00 8.36 33.89
C MET A 930 9.29 9.53 34.60
N SER A 931 8.44 10.28 33.89
CA SER A 931 7.64 11.36 34.49
C SER A 931 6.68 10.83 35.56
N HIS A 932 6.04 9.68 35.32
CA HIS A 932 5.19 9.05 36.34
C HIS A 932 5.96 8.64 37.59
N MET A 933 7.19 8.14 37.43
CA MET A 933 8.06 7.77 38.56
C MET A 933 8.37 9.00 39.44
N TYR A 934 8.78 10.12 38.83
CA TYR A 934 9.10 11.33 39.58
C TYR A 934 7.87 12.01 40.20
N LEU A 935 6.72 12.01 39.51
CA LEU A 935 5.46 12.50 40.10
C LEU A 935 5.06 11.69 41.32
N ALA A 936 5.13 10.36 41.22
CA ALA A 936 4.84 9.47 42.34
C ALA A 936 5.84 9.63 43.48
N TRP A 937 7.11 9.91 43.19
CA TRP A 937 8.10 10.25 44.21
C TRP A 937 7.76 11.57 44.92
N CYS A 938 7.38 12.62 44.19
CA CYS A 938 6.94 13.89 44.80
C CYS A 938 5.75 13.68 45.75
N ASP A 939 4.76 12.88 45.32
CA ASP A 939 3.61 12.53 46.16
C ASP A 939 4.04 11.78 47.44
N ALA A 940 4.99 10.83 47.33
CA ALA A 940 5.51 10.12 48.49
C ALA A 940 6.22 11.06 49.47
N MET A 941 7.02 12.01 48.97
CA MET A 941 7.80 12.92 49.83
C MET A 941 6.92 13.89 50.61
N GLU A 942 5.82 14.34 50.03
CA GLU A 942 4.83 15.23 50.67
C GLU A 942 3.87 14.51 51.60
N ALA A 943 3.63 13.21 51.37
CA ALA A 943 2.79 12.40 52.24
C ALA A 943 3.39 12.27 53.66
N GLN A 944 2.52 12.08 54.65
CA GLN A 944 2.95 11.75 56.00
C GLN A 944 3.68 10.40 56.00
N ALA A 945 4.79 10.29 56.72
CA ALA A 945 5.58 9.07 56.79
C ALA A 945 4.74 7.89 57.30
N ASN A 946 4.94 6.69 56.73
CA ASN A 946 4.21 5.45 57.05
C ASN A 946 2.67 5.53 56.84
N SER A 947 2.18 6.49 56.07
CA SER A 947 0.76 6.60 55.72
C SER A 947 0.38 5.69 54.53
N THR A 948 -0.93 5.44 54.38
CA THR A 948 -1.47 4.76 53.19
C THR A 948 -1.13 5.52 51.90
N GLU A 949 -1.22 6.85 51.93
CA GLU A 949 -0.87 7.71 50.79
C GLU A 949 0.60 7.53 50.36
N ALA A 950 1.53 7.50 51.33
CA ALA A 950 2.94 7.23 51.06
C ALA A 950 3.16 5.84 50.46
N SER A 951 2.44 4.82 50.95
CA SER A 951 2.52 3.45 50.42
C SER A 951 1.97 3.32 49.00
N GLU A 952 0.85 3.98 48.69
CA GLU A 952 0.28 4.02 47.34
C GLU A 952 1.21 4.74 46.36
N ALA A 953 1.76 5.89 46.77
CA ALA A 953 2.73 6.63 45.98
C ALA A 953 3.99 5.79 45.70
N ALA A 954 4.55 5.12 46.71
CA ALA A 954 5.67 4.20 46.54
C ALA A 954 5.33 3.04 45.59
N GLY A 955 4.11 2.49 45.65
CA GLY A 955 3.62 1.50 44.70
C GLY A 955 3.62 2.00 43.25
N ARG A 956 3.23 3.26 43.01
CA ARG A 956 3.30 3.90 41.69
C ARG A 956 4.75 4.08 41.21
N VAL A 957 5.69 4.45 42.10
CA VAL A 957 7.13 4.54 41.77
C VAL A 957 7.65 3.18 41.28
N VAL A 958 7.37 2.10 42.01
CA VAL A 958 7.79 0.73 41.64
C VAL A 958 7.18 0.30 40.31
N ALA A 959 5.90 0.57 40.08
CA ALA A 959 5.22 0.24 38.82
C ALA A 959 5.82 1.00 37.63
N ALA A 960 6.08 2.30 37.79
CA ALA A 960 6.71 3.13 36.77
C ALA A 960 8.14 2.67 36.46
N ARG A 961 8.92 2.28 37.49
CA ARG A 961 10.25 1.71 37.30
C ARG A 961 10.23 0.41 36.51
N LYS A 962 9.26 -0.46 36.79
CA LYS A 962 9.07 -1.72 36.05
C LYS A 962 8.77 -1.45 34.57
N ALA A 963 7.96 -0.44 34.26
CA ALA A 963 7.70 -0.02 32.88
C ALA A 963 8.97 0.50 32.18
N LEU A 964 9.82 1.27 32.86
CA LEU A 964 11.14 1.67 32.34
C LEU A 964 12.07 0.48 32.10
N HIS A 965 12.07 -0.53 32.98
CA HIS A 965 12.92 -1.72 32.79
C HIS A 965 12.51 -2.51 31.54
N GLN A 966 11.22 -2.55 31.22
CA GLN A 966 10.72 -3.23 30.02
C GLN A 966 11.24 -2.61 28.71
N SER A 967 11.68 -1.35 28.71
CA SER A 967 12.35 -0.71 27.55
C SER A 967 13.85 -1.02 27.46
N ARG A 968 14.37 -1.92 28.31
CA ARG A 968 15.81 -2.29 28.41
C ARG A 968 16.76 -1.10 28.62
N THR A 969 16.23 -0.01 29.16
CA THR A 969 17.01 1.20 29.47
C THR A 969 17.51 1.08 30.91
N GLU A 970 18.82 0.99 31.07
CA GLU A 970 19.47 0.74 32.38
C GLU A 970 20.53 1.79 32.74
N LEU A 971 20.80 2.76 31.86
CA LEU A 971 21.72 3.87 32.13
C LEU A 971 21.47 4.57 33.47
N MET A 972 20.19 4.78 33.82
CA MET A 972 19.78 5.48 35.04
C MET A 972 19.47 4.53 36.20
N LEU A 973 19.79 3.24 36.09
CA LEU A 973 19.37 2.22 37.06
C LEU A 973 19.66 2.62 38.50
N ILE A 974 20.87 3.09 38.81
CA ILE A 974 21.23 3.49 40.19
C ILE A 974 20.34 4.64 40.67
N GLN A 975 20.14 5.65 39.81
CA GLN A 975 19.31 6.81 40.14
C GLN A 975 17.85 6.39 40.38
N ASP A 976 17.30 5.56 39.49
CA ASP A 976 15.93 5.12 39.59
C ASP A 976 15.70 4.27 40.86
N MET A 977 16.70 3.47 41.25
CA MET A 977 16.66 2.69 42.50
C MET A 977 16.81 3.55 43.74
N VAL A 978 17.61 4.63 43.71
CA VAL A 978 17.65 5.63 44.78
C VAL A 978 16.28 6.30 44.95
N VAL A 979 15.67 6.78 43.86
CA VAL A 979 14.31 7.35 43.87
C VAL A 979 13.29 6.34 44.42
N THR A 980 13.37 5.09 43.99
CA THR A 980 12.50 4.01 44.47
C THR A 980 12.67 3.75 45.96
N ALA A 981 13.91 3.65 46.43
CA ALA A 981 14.23 3.38 47.83
C ALA A 981 13.81 4.53 48.76
N GLU A 982 13.92 5.78 48.31
CA GLU A 982 13.44 6.95 49.08
C GLU A 982 11.92 6.90 49.30
N ALA A 983 11.15 6.61 48.25
CA ALA A 983 9.70 6.49 48.35
C ALA A 983 9.30 5.29 49.24
N LEU A 984 9.97 4.15 49.10
CA LEU A 984 9.73 2.96 49.93
C LEU A 984 10.09 3.21 51.41
N ARG A 985 11.22 3.86 51.70
CA ARG A 985 11.62 4.27 53.05
C ARG A 985 10.56 5.16 53.69
N LYS A 986 10.09 6.18 52.96
CA LYS A 986 9.03 7.09 53.43
C LYS A 986 7.69 6.37 53.71
N ALA A 987 7.42 5.30 52.98
CA ALA A 987 6.26 4.42 53.20
C ALA A 987 6.46 3.38 54.31
N GLY A 988 7.64 3.30 54.95
CA GLY A 988 7.96 2.30 55.97
C GLY A 988 8.25 0.90 55.42
N ARG A 989 8.43 0.76 54.11
CA ARG A 989 8.71 -0.51 53.41
C ARG A 989 10.21 -0.76 53.35
N THR A 990 10.83 -0.82 54.53
CA THR A 990 12.29 -0.83 54.72
C THR A 990 13.02 -1.96 53.99
N SER A 991 12.49 -3.20 54.05
CA SER A 991 13.11 -4.34 53.38
C SER A 991 13.18 -4.15 51.86
N GLU A 992 12.09 -3.70 51.25
CA GLU A 992 12.04 -3.45 49.81
C GLU A 992 12.94 -2.28 49.39
N ALA A 993 13.07 -1.26 50.25
CA ALA A 993 14.00 -0.15 50.01
C ALA A 993 15.47 -0.64 50.00
N LEU A 994 15.84 -1.54 50.92
CA LEU A 994 17.17 -2.14 50.95
C LEU A 994 17.42 -3.04 49.73
N GLU A 995 16.45 -3.87 49.34
CA GLU A 995 16.53 -4.71 48.14
C GLU A 995 16.76 -3.88 46.87
N ALA A 996 16.05 -2.76 46.71
CA ALA A 996 16.24 -1.84 45.58
C ALA A 996 17.67 -1.28 45.53
N LEU A 997 18.24 -0.89 46.68
CA LEU A 997 19.60 -0.36 46.77
C LEU A 997 20.67 -1.42 46.55
N GLU A 998 20.47 -2.63 47.05
CA GLU A 998 21.37 -3.77 46.83
C GLU A 998 21.40 -4.15 45.34
N CYS A 999 20.24 -4.16 44.67
CA CYS A 999 20.15 -4.35 43.23
C CYS A 999 20.98 -3.31 42.44
N ALA A 1000 20.99 -2.05 42.88
CA ALA A 1000 21.76 -0.99 42.24
C ALA A 1000 23.28 -1.14 42.48
N ILE A 1001 23.67 -1.46 43.71
CA ILE A 1001 25.06 -1.53 44.15
C ILE A 1001 25.79 -2.75 43.55
N ASP A 1002 25.13 -3.90 43.48
CA ASP A 1002 25.74 -5.14 43.02
C ASP A 1002 25.78 -5.28 41.48
N HIS A 1003 25.17 -4.32 40.78
CA HIS A 1003 25.01 -4.34 39.34
C HIS A 1003 26.38 -4.36 38.62
N PRO A 1004 26.64 -5.35 37.74
CA PRO A 1004 27.95 -5.56 37.11
C PRO A 1004 28.52 -4.33 36.39
N GLY A 1005 27.67 -3.58 35.69
CA GLY A 1005 28.07 -2.37 34.94
C GLY A 1005 28.56 -1.21 35.81
N TRP A 1006 28.31 -1.27 37.13
CA TRP A 1006 28.56 -0.15 38.05
C TRP A 1006 29.49 -0.50 39.22
N ARG A 1007 30.08 -1.70 39.23
CA ARG A 1007 30.93 -2.22 40.32
C ARG A 1007 32.19 -1.38 40.62
N SER A 1008 32.50 -0.38 39.80
CA SER A 1008 33.60 0.58 39.98
C SER A 1008 33.18 1.99 40.44
N GLY A 1009 31.88 2.24 40.68
CA GLY A 1009 31.37 3.52 41.16
C GLY A 1009 30.77 4.39 40.05
N GLY A 1010 29.49 4.16 39.73
CA GLY A 1010 28.72 5.03 38.84
C GLY A 1010 28.39 6.40 39.47
N VAL A 1011 27.86 7.31 38.64
CA VAL A 1011 27.54 8.71 39.00
C VAL A 1011 26.76 8.89 40.33
N MET A 1012 25.88 7.95 40.69
CA MET A 1012 25.04 8.03 41.90
C MET A 1012 25.35 6.92 42.93
N ALA A 1013 26.45 6.20 42.76
CA ALA A 1013 26.84 5.16 43.70
C ALA A 1013 26.98 5.68 45.15
N PRO A 1014 27.60 6.86 45.41
CA PRO A 1014 27.66 7.40 46.77
C PRO A 1014 26.30 7.56 47.45
N GLU A 1015 25.27 8.00 46.71
CA GLU A 1015 23.93 8.18 47.27
C GLU A 1015 23.24 6.85 47.59
N ALA A 1016 23.45 5.81 46.77
CA ALA A 1016 22.92 4.48 47.06
C ALA A 1016 23.49 3.92 48.37
N TYR A 1017 24.81 4.04 48.56
CA TYR A 1017 25.47 3.66 49.82
C TYR A 1017 25.01 4.55 50.99
N ARG A 1018 24.93 5.87 50.80
CA ARG A 1018 24.46 6.81 51.83
C ARG A 1018 23.06 6.45 52.32
N LEU A 1019 22.12 6.26 51.39
CA LEU A 1019 20.73 5.94 51.72
C LEU A 1019 20.60 4.56 52.39
N ARG A 1020 21.38 3.56 51.93
CA ARG A 1020 21.42 2.24 52.58
C ARG A 1020 21.94 2.33 54.01
N GLY A 1021 22.98 3.16 54.22
CA GLY A 1021 23.54 3.44 55.54
C GLY A 1021 22.53 4.09 56.49
N GLU A 1022 21.80 5.11 56.02
CA GLU A 1022 20.74 5.75 56.80
C GLU A 1022 19.62 4.78 57.19
N ILE A 1023 19.13 3.98 56.24
CA ILE A 1023 18.08 2.99 56.49
C ILE A 1023 18.55 1.93 57.51
N ARG A 1024 19.80 1.50 57.42
CA ARG A 1024 20.40 0.56 58.40
C ARG A 1024 20.55 1.18 59.78
N ALA A 1025 20.89 2.46 59.87
CA ALA A 1025 20.96 3.18 61.14
C ALA A 1025 19.57 3.32 61.78
N GLU A 1026 18.53 3.62 60.99
CA GLU A 1026 17.13 3.64 61.46
C GLU A 1026 16.68 2.27 61.99
N ALA A 1027 17.20 1.18 61.42
CA ALA A 1027 16.98 -0.18 61.89
C ALA A 1027 17.88 -0.59 63.09
N GLY A 1028 18.78 0.29 63.55
CA GLY A 1028 19.69 0.05 64.67
C GLY A 1028 21.00 -0.68 64.33
N ASP A 1029 21.27 -0.98 63.05
CA ASP A 1029 22.52 -1.61 62.61
C ASP A 1029 23.60 -0.55 62.31
N PHE A 1030 24.06 0.09 63.38
CA PHE A 1030 25.02 1.20 63.28
C PHE A 1030 26.39 0.80 62.69
N VAL A 1031 26.79 -0.47 62.84
CA VAL A 1031 28.08 -0.96 62.33
C VAL A 1031 28.05 -1.02 60.81
N ARG A 1032 26.99 -1.62 60.23
CA ARG A 1032 26.85 -1.66 58.77
C ARG A 1032 26.51 -0.28 58.20
N ALA A 1033 25.76 0.53 58.94
CA ALA A 1033 25.47 1.92 58.55
C ALA A 1033 26.74 2.76 58.40
N GLU A 1034 27.63 2.73 59.40
CA GLU A 1034 28.92 3.43 59.34
C GLU A 1034 29.78 2.91 58.17
N ALA A 1035 29.83 1.59 57.96
CA ALA A 1035 30.59 1.00 56.85
C ALA A 1035 30.09 1.48 55.48
N ASP A 1036 28.76 1.53 55.27
CA ASP A 1036 28.15 2.03 54.04
C ASP A 1036 28.48 3.52 53.82
N LEU A 1037 28.39 4.34 54.86
CA LEU A 1037 28.65 5.78 54.77
C LEU A 1037 30.11 6.11 54.54
N VAL A 1038 31.03 5.37 55.17
CA VAL A 1038 32.46 5.48 54.88
C VAL A 1038 32.76 5.10 53.43
N GLU A 1039 32.13 4.05 52.90
CA GLU A 1039 32.29 3.69 51.48
C GLU A 1039 31.69 4.75 50.57
N ALA A 1040 30.53 5.34 50.91
CA ALA A 1040 29.93 6.45 50.18
C ALA A 1040 30.89 7.65 50.07
N ILE A 1041 31.48 8.08 51.20
CA ILE A 1041 32.48 9.16 51.24
C ILE A 1041 33.70 8.81 50.39
N LYS A 1042 34.22 7.60 50.51
CA LYS A 1042 35.39 7.13 49.76
C LYS A 1042 35.16 7.11 48.25
N ILE A 1043 33.99 6.69 47.79
CA ILE A 1043 33.62 6.72 46.37
C ILE A 1043 33.47 8.17 45.90
N ALA A 1044 32.73 9.00 46.64
CA ALA A 1044 32.54 10.41 46.29
C ALA A 1044 33.87 11.17 46.22
N HIS A 1045 34.77 10.93 47.17
CA HIS A 1045 36.11 11.51 47.19
C HIS A 1045 36.91 11.13 45.94
N ARG A 1046 36.90 9.84 45.56
CA ARG A 1046 37.59 9.36 44.34
C ARG A 1046 37.06 10.03 43.08
N GLN A 1047 35.75 10.21 42.99
CA GLN A 1047 35.08 10.86 41.86
C GLN A 1047 35.24 12.38 41.87
N SER A 1048 35.84 12.97 42.91
CA SER A 1048 35.81 14.42 43.17
C SER A 1048 34.38 14.99 43.27
N ALA A 1049 33.43 14.17 43.74
CA ALA A 1049 32.02 14.48 43.89
C ALA A 1049 31.75 15.18 45.23
N LEU A 1050 32.28 16.38 45.41
CA LEU A 1050 32.27 17.12 46.67
C LEU A 1050 30.86 17.30 47.26
N SER A 1051 29.83 17.49 46.42
CA SER A 1051 28.43 17.60 46.89
C SER A 1051 27.90 16.31 47.51
N LEU A 1052 28.24 15.16 46.93
CA LEU A 1052 27.84 13.85 47.45
C LEU A 1052 28.67 13.47 48.68
N GLU A 1053 29.95 13.85 48.69
CA GLU A 1053 30.84 13.66 49.84
C GLU A 1053 30.31 14.41 51.07
N LEU A 1054 29.84 15.67 50.89
CA LEU A 1054 29.23 16.47 51.95
C LEU A 1054 27.97 15.79 52.51
N ARG A 1055 27.10 15.27 51.64
CA ARG A 1055 25.88 14.56 52.07
C ARG A 1055 26.19 13.32 52.90
N ALA A 1056 27.10 12.48 52.42
CA ALA A 1056 27.49 11.27 53.14
C ALA A 1056 28.21 11.59 54.47
N ALA A 1057 29.06 12.62 54.48
CA ALA A 1057 29.72 13.09 55.70
C ALA A 1057 28.73 13.65 56.72
N ARG A 1058 27.69 14.37 56.28
CA ARG A 1058 26.59 14.83 57.14
C ARG A 1058 25.87 13.64 57.79
N SER A 1059 25.41 12.67 57.00
CA SER A 1059 24.72 11.48 57.51
C SER A 1059 25.59 10.68 58.49
N LEU A 1060 26.90 10.56 58.22
CA LEU A 1060 27.84 9.91 59.14
C LEU A 1060 28.01 10.71 60.44
N CYS A 1061 28.08 12.04 60.37
CA CYS A 1061 28.16 12.91 61.53
C CYS A 1061 26.93 12.72 62.44
N GLU A 1062 25.72 12.70 61.87
CA GLU A 1062 24.47 12.48 62.60
C GLU A 1062 24.45 11.12 63.33
N ILE A 1063 24.94 10.06 62.69
CA ILE A 1063 25.05 8.71 63.31
C ILE A 1063 26.13 8.65 64.40
N LEU A 1064 27.28 9.29 64.18
CA LEU A 1064 28.35 9.36 65.17
C LEU A 1064 27.91 10.14 66.41
N GLU A 1065 27.12 11.21 66.23
CA GLU A 1065 26.53 11.97 67.33
C GLU A 1065 25.58 11.11 68.18
N GLN A 1066 24.73 10.29 67.54
CA GLN A 1066 23.86 9.32 68.25
C GLN A 1066 24.65 8.29 69.06
N ARG A 1067 25.91 8.01 68.66
CA ARG A 1067 26.83 7.09 69.36
C ARG A 1067 27.73 7.79 70.39
N GLY A 1068 27.61 9.10 70.58
CA GLY A 1068 28.47 9.88 71.48
C GLY A 1068 29.86 10.21 70.92
N GLU A 1069 30.08 10.03 69.62
CA GLU A 1069 31.33 10.31 68.90
C GLU A 1069 31.29 11.65 68.13
N ALA A 1070 30.55 12.64 68.62
CA ALA A 1070 30.28 13.91 67.92
C ALA A 1070 31.52 14.72 67.51
N GLN A 1071 32.66 14.55 68.20
CA GLN A 1071 33.91 15.21 67.83
C GLN A 1071 34.46 14.67 66.50
N ARG A 1072 34.45 13.35 66.33
CA ARG A 1072 34.89 12.67 65.11
C ARG A 1072 34.01 13.04 63.92
N GLY A 1073 32.69 13.16 64.14
CA GLY A 1073 31.75 13.62 63.12
C GLY A 1073 32.02 15.07 62.67
N ARG A 1074 32.31 15.97 63.62
CA ARG A 1074 32.65 17.37 63.32
C ARG A 1074 33.94 17.52 62.53
N GLU A 1075 35.01 16.83 62.95
CA GLU A 1075 36.30 16.87 62.24
C GLU A 1075 36.18 16.39 60.79
N LEU A 1076 35.40 15.32 60.56
CA LEU A 1076 35.08 14.83 59.22
C LEU A 1076 34.36 15.89 58.39
N LEU A 1077 33.31 16.50 58.93
CA LEU A 1077 32.49 17.49 58.22
C LEU A 1077 33.28 18.77 57.90
N GLU A 1078 34.09 19.25 58.85
CA GLU A 1078 34.99 20.40 58.66
C GLU A 1078 35.98 20.15 57.51
N GLY A 1079 36.56 18.95 57.42
CA GLY A 1079 37.49 18.59 56.34
C GLY A 1079 36.84 18.50 54.95
N VAL A 1080 35.54 18.24 54.87
CA VAL A 1080 34.79 18.32 53.60
C VAL A 1080 34.44 19.76 53.28
N LEU A 1081 33.91 20.51 54.26
CA LEU A 1081 33.52 21.91 54.11
C LEU A 1081 34.68 22.81 53.70
N SER A 1082 35.90 22.56 54.19
CA SER A 1082 37.09 23.36 53.86
C SER A 1082 37.50 23.29 52.38
N ARG A 1083 36.96 22.34 51.59
CA ARG A 1083 37.24 22.18 50.16
C ARG A 1083 36.22 22.90 49.27
N PHE A 1084 35.14 23.41 49.83
CA PHE A 1084 34.19 24.21 49.07
C PHE A 1084 34.72 25.63 48.83
N PRO A 1085 34.31 26.28 47.73
CA PRO A 1085 34.54 27.71 47.52
C PRO A 1085 33.98 28.55 48.67
N SER A 1086 34.59 29.69 48.97
CA SER A 1086 34.17 30.57 50.07
C SER A 1086 32.78 31.20 49.89
N ASP A 1087 32.27 31.24 48.66
CA ASP A 1087 30.96 31.78 48.24
C ASP A 1087 29.89 30.68 48.08
N PHE A 1088 30.15 29.48 48.58
CA PHE A 1088 29.30 28.32 48.40
C PHE A 1088 28.10 28.28 49.37
N ASP A 1089 26.91 28.00 48.83
CA ASP A 1089 25.68 27.81 49.61
C ASP A 1089 25.54 26.36 50.09
N ILE A 1090 25.94 26.14 51.34
CA ILE A 1090 25.79 24.85 52.04
C ILE A 1090 24.31 24.42 52.07
N ALA A 1091 23.38 25.35 52.27
CA ALA A 1091 21.95 25.04 52.30
C ALA A 1091 21.45 24.60 50.92
N GLY A 1092 22.04 25.09 49.83
CA GLY A 1092 21.72 24.65 48.47
C GLY A 1092 22.06 23.18 48.18
N VAL A 1093 23.15 22.63 48.75
CA VAL A 1093 23.51 21.20 48.61
C VAL A 1093 22.81 20.31 49.62
N VAL A 1094 22.49 20.86 50.78
CA VAL A 1094 22.00 20.09 51.92
C VAL A 1094 20.46 20.12 52.03
N ASP A 1095 19.85 21.29 51.82
CA ASP A 1095 18.41 21.55 52.02
C ASP A 1095 17.68 22.00 50.73
N GLY A 1096 18.41 22.23 49.64
CA GLY A 1096 17.83 22.33 48.30
C GLY A 1096 17.26 23.66 47.85
N ARG A 1097 17.59 24.77 48.53
CA ARG A 1097 17.00 26.08 48.23
C ARG A 1097 17.91 26.89 47.31
N PHE A 1098 17.58 26.93 46.02
CA PHE A 1098 18.25 27.80 45.05
C PHE A 1098 17.55 29.16 44.90
N PRO A 1099 18.25 30.22 44.45
CA PRO A 1099 17.64 31.53 44.24
C PRO A 1099 16.46 31.49 43.24
N PRO A 1100 15.37 32.26 43.48
CA PRO A 1100 14.16 32.24 42.64
C PRO A 1100 14.42 32.52 41.15
N GLU A 1101 15.41 33.35 40.84
CA GLU A 1101 15.78 33.76 39.48
C GLU A 1101 16.30 32.61 38.60
N LEU A 1102 16.73 31.51 39.22
CA LEU A 1102 17.23 30.31 38.55
C LEU A 1102 16.19 29.17 38.53
N ARG A 1103 15.01 29.36 39.13
CA ARG A 1103 13.88 28.43 39.06
C ARG A 1103 13.14 28.63 37.73
N TYR A 1104 13.18 27.65 36.83
CA TYR A 1104 12.59 27.76 35.49
C TYR A 1104 12.15 26.40 34.94
N VAL A 1105 10.93 26.33 34.42
CA VAL A 1105 10.42 25.18 33.66
C VAL A 1105 10.00 25.67 32.27
N PRO A 1106 10.54 25.10 31.18
CA PRO A 1106 10.09 25.43 29.83
C PRO A 1106 8.58 25.20 29.66
N GLY A 1107 7.85 26.15 29.08
CA GLY A 1107 6.43 25.97 28.73
C GLY A 1107 5.41 26.36 29.81
N GLU A 1108 5.81 26.61 31.05
CA GLU A 1108 4.95 27.33 31.99
C GLU A 1108 4.81 28.79 31.51
N GLN A 1109 3.58 29.26 31.29
CA GLN A 1109 3.32 30.69 31.18
C GLN A 1109 3.67 31.31 32.53
N SER A 1110 4.89 31.82 32.69
CA SER A 1110 5.22 32.59 33.87
C SER A 1110 4.35 33.85 33.86
N SER A 1111 3.47 33.96 34.85
CA SER A 1111 2.76 35.21 35.17
C SER A 1111 3.72 36.29 35.74
N GLN A 1112 5.02 36.16 35.52
CA GLN A 1112 6.06 37.12 35.86
C GLN A 1112 7.10 37.14 34.75
N GLN A 1113 6.84 37.96 33.73
CA GLN A 1113 7.91 38.63 33.01
C GLN A 1113 8.55 39.64 33.97
N SER A 1114 9.63 39.24 34.64
CA SER A 1114 10.59 40.20 35.20
C SER A 1114 11.81 40.23 34.29
N ASN A 1115 11.96 41.34 33.58
CA ASN A 1115 13.20 41.74 32.92
C ASN A 1115 14.36 41.64 33.91
N ILE A 1116 15.23 40.64 33.77
CA ILE A 1116 16.56 40.68 34.38
C ILE A 1116 17.46 41.37 33.37
N VAL A 1117 17.54 42.69 33.52
CA VAL A 1117 18.64 43.49 32.98
C VAL A 1117 19.91 43.03 33.70
N VAL A 1118 20.88 42.54 32.94
CA VAL A 1118 22.24 42.30 33.43
C VAL A 1118 22.84 43.65 33.83
N THR A 1119 22.84 43.98 35.12
CA THR A 1119 23.73 45.00 35.67
C THR A 1119 24.85 44.32 36.44
N LYS A 1120 26.08 44.53 35.94
CA LYS A 1120 27.32 44.23 36.67
C LYS A 1120 27.33 44.99 38.00
N GLY A 1121 27.53 44.26 39.09
CA GLY A 1121 27.83 44.73 40.43
C GLY A 1121 28.49 43.61 41.19
#